data_AF-A0AAJ5T3Y1-F1
#
_entry.id   AF-A0AAJ5T3Y1-F1
#
_cell.length_a   1.000
_cell.length_b   1.000
_cell.length_c   1.000
_cell.angle_alpha   90.00
_cell.angle_beta   90.00
_cell.angle_gamma   90.00
#
_symmetry.space_group_name_H-M   'P 1'
#
loop_
_entity.id
_entity.type
_entity.pdbx_description
1 polymer ?
#
loop_
_entity_poly.entity_id
_entity_poly.type
_entity_poly.pdbx_seq_one_letter_code
_entity_poly.pdbx_strand_id
1 'polypeptide(L)'
;MTTGFLQKIFGSRNQRLVKQYQKTVTTINALETQIEKLTDDQLRGKTDEFRQRVAAGESLDKLLPEAFAVCREASRRVLKMRHFDVQMIGGMVLHYGKIAEMRTGEGKTLVATLPVYLNALAGRGVHVVTVNDYLAQRDAEWMARLYNFLGLSVGINLSGMEHDQKQEAYAADITYGTNNEFGFDYLRDNMVYETDARVQRALNFAVVDEVDSILIDEARTPLIISGQAEDHTELYVRMNALPPLLERQIGEEKADGTGVEKPGDYTLDEKARQVFLTESGHEKAERLLAEWGLIGEGESLYAPQNITLMHHVYAALRAHTLFHKDQHYVVQNGEVVIVDEFTGRLMAGRRWSDGLHQAVEAKEHVKIQSENQTLASITFQNYFRMYAKLAGMTGTADTEAYEFNEIYGLETVVIPTNRPPKRIDKQDQIYKTAKERYDAVIRDIRDCYERGQPVLVGTTSIENSELLSHLLKQAGLPHEVLNAKQHEREAAIVAEAGRPKRVTIATNMAGRGTDIVLGGNAEKQAAFIEADEAIPADEKARRIKQLHDEWETLHEQVKAAGGLHIIGTERHESRRIDNQLRGRAGRQGDPGSSRFYLSLDDPLLRIFAGDRVRSIMDRLKMPEGEAIEAGIVTRSIESAQRKVEARNFDIRKQLLEYDDVSNDQRKVIYQQRNELLEAHDITETISAMRHGVVAEVVRQFVPEGSIEEQWDVPELEEALRNDWQLDLAIQEMVNESSSITAEEILDAVTTAADEQYEAKVAMVGRESFSAFERSVMLQTVDRLWREHLAALDHLRQGIHLRGYAQKNPKQEYKREAFELFAAMLDAIKQEVTRIVMNVQIQSPEQLEEAAEQIEERGGHLENVEYQHAEFAEAAAPVAGGAAGAAAAATADMVGSAMAHSGPGGEMPKVGRNDPCPCGSGKKYKQCHGKLS
;
A
#
# COMPACT_ATOMS: atom_id res chain seq x y z
N MET A 1 -35.86 -10.38 5.03
CA MET A 1 -36.95 -10.97 4.20
C MET A 1 -37.47 -10.01 3.13
N THR A 2 -37.55 -8.70 3.40
CA THR A 2 -37.97 -7.65 2.43
C THR A 2 -36.99 -7.45 1.25
N THR A 3 -35.68 -7.61 1.46
CA THR A 3 -34.63 -7.44 0.44
C THR A 3 -34.69 -8.47 -0.70
N GLY A 4 -34.94 -9.75 -0.38
CA GLY A 4 -34.96 -10.82 -1.40
C GLY A 4 -36.18 -10.80 -2.34
N PHE A 5 -37.31 -10.25 -1.90
CA PHE A 5 -38.52 -10.13 -2.73
C PHE A 5 -38.41 -8.95 -3.73
N LEU A 6 -37.91 -7.80 -3.28
CA LEU A 6 -37.64 -6.64 -4.14
C LEU A 6 -36.55 -6.93 -5.18
N GLN A 7 -35.52 -7.71 -4.83
CA GLN A 7 -34.47 -8.14 -5.76
C GLN A 7 -34.99 -9.08 -6.85
N LYS A 8 -36.00 -9.92 -6.55
CA LYS A 8 -36.65 -10.78 -7.56
C LYS A 8 -37.54 -10.01 -8.53
N ILE A 9 -38.15 -8.89 -8.10
CA ILE A 9 -39.06 -8.09 -8.92
C ILE A 9 -38.31 -7.06 -9.77
N PHE A 10 -37.36 -6.33 -9.19
CA PHE A 10 -36.65 -5.22 -9.86
C PHE A 10 -35.25 -5.61 -10.37
N GLY A 11 -34.78 -6.82 -10.09
CA GLY A 11 -33.38 -7.23 -10.31
C GLY A 11 -32.40 -6.54 -9.36
N SER A 12 -31.18 -7.08 -9.27
CA SER A 12 -30.08 -6.43 -8.54
C SER A 12 -29.58 -5.17 -9.30
N ARG A 13 -28.88 -4.26 -8.59
CA ARG A 13 -28.22 -3.09 -9.20
C ARG A 13 -27.30 -3.52 -10.36
N ASN A 14 -26.53 -4.59 -10.14
CA ASN A 14 -25.69 -5.21 -11.18
C ASN A 14 -26.50 -5.61 -12.44
N GLN A 15 -27.61 -6.35 -12.28
CA GLN A 15 -28.45 -6.76 -13.42
C GLN A 15 -29.02 -5.58 -14.21
N ARG A 16 -29.34 -4.46 -13.55
CA ARG A 16 -29.84 -3.25 -14.23
C ARG A 16 -28.74 -2.56 -15.03
N LEU A 17 -27.54 -2.43 -14.46
CA LEU A 17 -26.37 -1.86 -15.16
C LEU A 17 -26.00 -2.67 -16.39
N VAL A 18 -25.89 -4.01 -16.25
CA VAL A 18 -25.60 -4.90 -17.39
C VAL A 18 -26.66 -4.76 -18.48
N LYS A 19 -27.96 -4.69 -18.14
CA LYS A 19 -29.03 -4.46 -19.12
C LYS A 19 -28.96 -3.10 -19.79
N GLN A 20 -28.52 -2.05 -19.08
CA GLN A 20 -28.32 -0.73 -19.66
C GLN A 20 -27.18 -0.76 -20.68
N TYR A 21 -26.02 -1.31 -20.31
CA TYR A 21 -24.88 -1.43 -21.22
C TYR A 21 -25.18 -2.34 -22.42
N GLN A 22 -25.97 -3.40 -22.25
CA GLN A 22 -26.42 -4.24 -23.36
C GLN A 22 -27.15 -3.45 -24.45
N LYS A 23 -27.91 -2.39 -24.11
CA LYS A 23 -28.54 -1.53 -25.12
C LYS A 23 -27.49 -0.79 -25.95
N THR A 24 -26.45 -0.28 -25.32
CA THR A 24 -25.32 0.36 -26.01
C THR A 24 -24.55 -0.64 -26.86
N VAL A 25 -24.37 -1.89 -26.41
CA VAL A 25 -23.78 -2.97 -27.23
C VAL A 25 -24.57 -3.16 -28.53
N THR A 26 -25.90 -3.15 -28.48
CA THR A 26 -26.73 -3.23 -29.69
C THR A 26 -26.43 -2.08 -30.66
N THR A 27 -26.26 -0.85 -30.15
CA THR A 27 -25.86 0.30 -30.97
C THR A 27 -24.49 0.12 -31.59
N ILE A 28 -23.50 -0.34 -30.81
CA ILE A 28 -22.13 -0.62 -31.30
C ILE A 28 -22.17 -1.69 -32.41
N ASN A 29 -22.91 -2.77 -32.20
CA ASN A 29 -23.08 -3.86 -33.17
C ASN A 29 -23.74 -3.36 -34.46
N ALA A 30 -24.65 -2.39 -34.39
CA ALA A 30 -25.28 -1.81 -35.59
C ALA A 30 -24.32 -0.97 -36.44
N LEU A 31 -23.25 -0.42 -35.85
CA LEU A 31 -22.21 0.34 -36.57
C LEU A 31 -21.20 -0.56 -37.30
N GLU A 32 -21.10 -1.84 -36.93
CA GLU A 32 -20.07 -2.77 -37.41
C GLU A 32 -20.03 -2.86 -38.94
N THR A 33 -21.17 -3.00 -39.61
CA THR A 33 -21.25 -3.09 -41.09
C THR A 33 -20.80 -1.80 -41.80
N GLN A 34 -20.88 -0.65 -41.13
CA GLN A 34 -20.42 0.63 -41.70
C GLN A 34 -18.91 0.78 -41.51
N ILE A 35 -18.41 0.46 -40.32
CA ILE A 35 -16.99 0.56 -39.96
C ILE A 35 -16.15 -0.49 -40.71
N GLU A 36 -16.67 -1.70 -40.93
CA GLU A 36 -16.00 -2.76 -41.70
C GLU A 36 -15.66 -2.33 -43.15
N LYS A 37 -16.43 -1.41 -43.73
CA LYS A 37 -16.20 -0.90 -45.10
C LYS A 37 -15.10 0.15 -45.18
N LEU A 38 -14.64 0.69 -44.06
CA LEU A 38 -13.60 1.70 -44.04
C LEU A 38 -12.25 1.08 -44.44
N THR A 39 -11.45 1.82 -45.19
CA THR A 39 -10.04 1.49 -45.42
C THR A 39 -9.22 1.68 -44.14
N ASP A 40 -8.01 1.14 -44.08
CA ASP A 40 -7.15 1.29 -42.91
C ASP A 40 -6.83 2.76 -42.62
N ASP A 41 -6.57 3.56 -43.65
CA ASP A 41 -6.34 5.01 -43.52
C ASP A 41 -7.57 5.75 -43.00
N GLN A 42 -8.76 5.39 -43.48
CA GLN A 42 -10.02 5.97 -42.99
C GLN A 42 -10.30 5.56 -41.54
N LEU A 43 -9.96 4.34 -41.14
CA LEU A 43 -10.15 3.85 -39.78
C LEU A 43 -9.20 4.54 -38.80
N ARG A 44 -7.93 4.75 -39.20
CA ARG A 44 -6.98 5.59 -38.46
C ARG A 44 -7.43 7.04 -38.39
N GLY A 45 -7.93 7.60 -39.50
CA GLY A 45 -8.43 8.98 -39.56
C GLY A 45 -9.61 9.27 -38.62
N LYS A 46 -10.31 8.23 -38.14
CA LYS A 46 -11.34 8.39 -37.10
C LYS A 46 -10.77 8.89 -35.77
N THR A 47 -9.52 8.58 -35.45
CA THR A 47 -8.90 9.05 -34.20
C THR A 47 -8.73 10.57 -34.21
N ASP A 48 -8.29 11.15 -35.32
CA ASP A 48 -8.19 12.60 -35.47
C ASP A 48 -9.56 13.28 -35.46
N GLU A 49 -10.55 12.70 -36.14
CA GLU A 49 -11.95 13.16 -36.10
C GLU A 49 -12.49 13.20 -34.65
N PHE A 50 -12.26 12.14 -33.88
CA PHE A 50 -12.71 12.09 -32.50
C PHE A 50 -11.95 13.07 -31.60
N ARG A 51 -10.62 13.21 -31.75
CA ARG A 51 -9.84 14.21 -31.00
C ARG A 51 -10.35 15.63 -31.25
N GLN A 52 -10.68 15.97 -32.49
CA GLN A 52 -11.28 17.28 -32.85
C GLN A 52 -12.66 17.47 -32.20
N ARG A 53 -13.51 16.44 -32.20
CA ARG A 53 -14.83 16.48 -31.54
C ARG A 53 -14.72 16.66 -30.03
N VAL A 54 -13.77 15.98 -29.38
CA VAL A 54 -13.48 16.15 -27.94
C VAL A 54 -12.98 17.56 -27.65
N ALA A 55 -12.05 18.08 -28.47
CA ALA A 55 -11.56 19.45 -28.34
C ALA A 55 -12.67 20.50 -28.55
N ALA A 56 -13.67 20.19 -29.38
CA ALA A 56 -14.87 21.00 -29.56
C ALA A 56 -15.92 20.88 -28.42
N GLY A 57 -15.64 20.07 -27.39
CA GLY A 57 -16.47 19.94 -26.19
C GLY A 57 -17.45 18.76 -26.20
N GLU A 58 -17.38 17.84 -27.17
CA GLU A 58 -18.16 16.60 -27.12
C GLU A 58 -17.64 15.65 -26.04
N SER A 59 -18.54 15.13 -25.20
CA SER A 59 -18.15 14.23 -24.11
C SER A 59 -17.75 12.84 -24.62
N LEU A 60 -16.77 12.22 -23.96
CA LEU A 60 -16.33 10.85 -24.27
C LEU A 60 -17.49 9.84 -24.25
N ASP A 61 -18.45 10.00 -23.33
CA ASP A 61 -19.65 9.18 -23.23
C ASP A 61 -20.48 9.14 -24.52
N LYS A 62 -20.55 10.26 -25.26
CA LYS A 62 -21.30 10.34 -26.53
C LYS A 62 -20.54 9.66 -27.66
N LEU A 63 -19.21 9.76 -27.64
CA LEU A 63 -18.32 9.14 -28.61
C LEU A 63 -18.17 7.62 -28.41
N LEU A 64 -18.46 7.13 -27.20
CA LEU A 64 -18.23 5.74 -26.80
C LEU A 64 -18.70 4.71 -27.83
N PRO A 65 -19.94 4.76 -28.37
CA PRO A 65 -20.39 3.74 -29.31
C PRO A 65 -19.56 3.70 -30.61
N GLU A 66 -19.21 4.87 -31.15
CA GLU A 66 -18.41 5.00 -32.37
C GLU A 66 -16.96 4.58 -32.12
N ALA A 67 -16.35 5.06 -31.04
CA ALA A 67 -14.98 4.74 -30.66
C ALA A 67 -14.79 3.25 -30.36
N PHE A 68 -15.75 2.61 -29.69
CA PHE A 68 -15.71 1.17 -29.41
C PHE A 68 -15.87 0.34 -30.69
N ALA A 69 -16.71 0.79 -31.64
CA ALA A 69 -16.84 0.12 -32.92
C ALA A 69 -15.54 0.21 -33.76
N VAL A 70 -14.89 1.39 -33.77
CA VAL A 70 -13.58 1.60 -34.42
C VAL A 70 -12.50 0.73 -33.80
N CYS A 71 -12.39 0.73 -32.46
CA CYS A 71 -11.40 -0.08 -31.75
C CYS A 71 -11.61 -1.58 -31.98
N ARG A 72 -12.86 -2.06 -31.98
CA ARG A 72 -13.19 -3.46 -32.31
C ARG A 72 -12.75 -3.84 -33.71
N GLU A 73 -13.08 -3.02 -34.71
CA GLU A 73 -12.72 -3.33 -36.10
C GLU A 73 -11.20 -3.32 -36.29
N ALA A 74 -10.50 -2.36 -35.68
CA ALA A 74 -9.04 -2.32 -35.68
C ALA A 74 -8.44 -3.57 -35.02
N SER A 75 -8.98 -4.02 -33.89
CA SER A 75 -8.57 -5.28 -33.24
C SER A 75 -8.80 -6.49 -34.15
N ARG A 76 -9.95 -6.56 -34.83
CA ARG A 76 -10.24 -7.63 -35.79
C ARG A 76 -9.23 -7.66 -36.94
N ARG A 77 -8.77 -6.50 -37.42
CA ARG A 77 -7.78 -6.41 -38.51
C ARG A 77 -6.37 -6.77 -38.05
N VAL A 78 -5.94 -6.18 -36.95
CA VAL A 78 -4.55 -6.22 -36.47
C VAL A 78 -4.25 -7.45 -35.61
N LEU A 79 -5.14 -7.76 -34.68
CA LEU A 79 -4.98 -8.85 -33.71
C LEU A 79 -5.76 -10.11 -34.10
N LYS A 80 -6.60 -10.04 -35.16
CA LYS A 80 -7.52 -11.13 -35.56
C LYS A 80 -8.52 -11.51 -34.48
N MET A 81 -8.75 -10.63 -33.50
CA MET A 81 -9.65 -10.83 -32.38
C MET A 81 -10.78 -9.81 -32.43
N ARG A 82 -12.02 -10.29 -32.56
CA ARG A 82 -13.22 -9.45 -32.46
C ARG A 82 -13.72 -9.45 -31.02
N HIS A 83 -13.88 -8.27 -30.41
CA HIS A 83 -14.44 -8.17 -29.07
C HIS A 83 -15.85 -8.76 -28.97
N PHE A 84 -16.07 -9.62 -27.98
CA PHE A 84 -17.38 -10.16 -27.63
C PHE A 84 -18.29 -9.09 -26.99
N ASP A 85 -19.59 -9.35 -26.97
CA ASP A 85 -20.57 -8.44 -26.36
C ASP A 85 -20.32 -8.24 -24.87
N VAL A 86 -19.92 -9.31 -24.16
CA VAL A 86 -19.54 -9.23 -22.74
C VAL A 86 -18.28 -8.39 -22.51
N GLN A 87 -17.36 -8.39 -23.47
CA GLN A 87 -16.15 -7.58 -23.44
C GLN A 87 -16.46 -6.08 -23.66
N MET A 88 -17.45 -5.78 -24.50
CA MET A 88 -17.96 -4.41 -24.65
C MET A 88 -18.58 -3.87 -23.36
N ILE A 89 -19.31 -4.73 -22.63
CA ILE A 89 -19.83 -4.39 -21.31
C ILE A 89 -18.67 -4.13 -20.34
N GLY A 90 -17.63 -4.96 -20.36
CA GLY A 90 -16.41 -4.73 -19.58
C GLY A 90 -15.75 -3.40 -19.87
N GLY A 91 -15.59 -3.05 -21.15
CA GLY A 91 -15.01 -1.78 -21.55
C GLY A 91 -15.84 -0.59 -21.08
N MET A 92 -17.17 -0.68 -21.12
CA MET A 92 -18.07 0.36 -20.59
C MET A 92 -17.94 0.48 -19.07
N VAL A 93 -17.94 -0.63 -18.34
CA VAL A 93 -17.75 -0.63 -16.88
C VAL A 93 -16.46 0.11 -16.50
N LEU A 94 -15.35 -0.23 -17.16
CA LEU A 94 -14.07 0.43 -16.94
C LEU A 94 -14.11 1.92 -17.28
N HIS A 95 -14.72 2.29 -18.43
CA HIS A 95 -14.82 3.69 -18.82
C HIS A 95 -15.59 4.54 -17.79
N TYR A 96 -16.62 3.98 -17.15
CA TYR A 96 -17.42 4.64 -16.12
C TYR A 96 -16.79 4.62 -14.71
N GLY A 97 -15.52 4.25 -14.58
CA GLY A 97 -14.80 4.30 -13.30
C GLY A 97 -15.25 3.24 -12.30
N LYS A 98 -15.40 2.00 -12.77
CA LYS A 98 -15.91 0.87 -11.98
C LYS A 98 -15.01 -0.35 -12.11
N ILE A 99 -15.27 -1.37 -11.28
CA ILE A 99 -14.57 -2.64 -11.36
C ILE A 99 -15.34 -3.62 -12.24
N ALA A 100 -14.70 -4.08 -13.31
CA ALA A 100 -15.20 -5.14 -14.18
C ALA A 100 -14.76 -6.51 -13.63
N GLU A 101 -15.68 -7.24 -12.99
CA GLU A 101 -15.40 -8.63 -12.65
C GLU A 101 -15.66 -9.54 -13.87
N MET A 102 -14.57 -10.03 -14.46
CA MET A 102 -14.55 -10.93 -15.61
C MET A 102 -13.67 -12.14 -15.30
N ARG A 103 -14.23 -13.34 -15.45
CA ARG A 103 -13.51 -14.58 -15.20
C ARG A 103 -12.26 -14.70 -16.07
N THR A 104 -11.26 -15.44 -15.58
CA THR A 104 -10.01 -15.65 -16.32
C THR A 104 -10.27 -16.34 -17.66
N GLY A 105 -9.60 -15.88 -18.71
CA GLY A 105 -9.84 -16.33 -20.09
C GLY A 105 -11.00 -15.64 -20.81
N GLU A 106 -11.69 -14.65 -20.20
CA GLU A 106 -12.66 -13.80 -20.91
C GLU A 106 -11.98 -12.64 -21.70
N GLY A 107 -10.64 -12.58 -21.72
CA GLY A 107 -9.87 -11.61 -22.50
C GLY A 107 -9.75 -10.22 -21.86
N LYS A 108 -9.39 -10.15 -20.57
CA LYS A 108 -9.24 -8.88 -19.80
C LYS A 108 -8.33 -7.86 -20.49
N THR A 109 -7.14 -8.28 -20.93
CA THR A 109 -6.19 -7.41 -21.65
C THR A 109 -6.83 -6.79 -22.89
N LEU A 110 -7.57 -7.58 -23.67
CA LEU A 110 -8.29 -7.08 -24.85
C LEU A 110 -9.45 -6.14 -24.46
N VAL A 111 -10.14 -6.40 -23.35
CA VAL A 111 -11.23 -5.53 -22.84
C VAL A 111 -10.70 -4.14 -22.51
N ALA A 112 -9.53 -4.03 -21.89
CA ALA A 112 -8.92 -2.74 -21.50
C ALA A 112 -8.66 -1.82 -22.70
N THR A 113 -8.45 -2.37 -23.91
CA THR A 113 -8.19 -1.56 -25.11
C THR A 113 -9.34 -0.60 -25.46
N LEU A 114 -10.58 -0.97 -25.16
CA LEU A 114 -11.76 -0.16 -25.45
C LEU A 114 -11.78 1.15 -24.63
N PRO A 115 -11.78 1.13 -23.28
CA PRO A 115 -11.76 2.34 -22.48
C PRO A 115 -10.42 3.07 -22.58
N VAL A 116 -9.29 2.38 -22.77
CA VAL A 116 -7.98 3.03 -22.93
C VAL A 116 -7.97 3.87 -24.19
N TYR A 117 -8.37 3.31 -25.34
CA TYR A 117 -8.50 4.06 -26.59
C TYR A 117 -9.42 5.29 -26.43
N LEU A 118 -10.63 5.08 -25.89
CA LEU A 118 -11.60 6.17 -25.73
C LEU A 118 -11.07 7.31 -24.84
N ASN A 119 -10.43 6.99 -23.71
CA ASN A 119 -9.94 8.01 -22.78
C ASN A 119 -8.64 8.68 -23.26
N ALA A 120 -7.81 7.98 -24.04
CA ALA A 120 -6.61 8.55 -24.66
C ALA A 120 -6.94 9.65 -25.69
N LEU A 121 -8.15 9.66 -26.26
CA LEU A 121 -8.61 10.73 -27.17
C LEU A 121 -8.63 12.12 -26.51
N ALA A 122 -8.62 12.21 -25.18
CA ALA A 122 -8.53 13.48 -24.47
C ALA A 122 -7.10 14.07 -24.44
N GLY A 123 -6.07 13.33 -24.85
CA GLY A 123 -4.67 13.80 -24.87
C GLY A 123 -4.04 14.05 -23.49
N ARG A 124 -4.71 13.63 -22.41
CA ARG A 124 -4.26 13.80 -21.01
C ARG A 124 -3.58 12.57 -20.43
N GLY A 125 -3.45 11.51 -21.22
CA GLY A 125 -2.83 10.27 -20.78
C GLY A 125 -3.74 9.24 -20.16
N VAL A 126 -3.34 7.97 -20.30
CA VAL A 126 -3.95 6.82 -19.63
C VAL A 126 -2.87 5.91 -19.09
N HIS A 127 -2.95 5.57 -17.80
CA HIS A 127 -2.05 4.61 -17.15
C HIS A 127 -2.72 3.24 -17.09
N VAL A 128 -2.06 2.21 -17.61
CA VAL A 128 -2.48 0.81 -17.48
C VAL A 128 -1.54 0.13 -16.49
N VAL A 129 -2.09 -0.23 -15.34
CA VAL A 129 -1.31 -0.76 -14.22
C VAL A 129 -1.43 -2.27 -14.19
N THR A 130 -0.30 -2.95 -14.13
CA THR A 130 -0.20 -4.41 -14.02
C THR A 130 0.57 -4.80 -12.76
N VAL A 131 0.60 -6.10 -12.47
CA VAL A 131 1.19 -6.66 -11.23
C VAL A 131 2.72 -6.75 -11.29
N ASN A 132 3.32 -6.84 -12.49
CA ASN A 132 4.78 -6.93 -12.63
C ASN A 132 5.25 -6.43 -14.00
N ASP A 133 6.55 -6.13 -14.08
CA ASP A 133 7.20 -5.57 -15.26
C ASP A 133 7.07 -6.45 -16.50
N TYR A 134 7.13 -7.77 -16.35
CA TYR A 134 6.94 -8.70 -17.47
C TYR A 134 5.55 -8.58 -18.10
N LEU A 135 4.49 -8.47 -17.28
CA LEU A 135 3.13 -8.28 -17.78
C LEU A 135 2.94 -6.89 -18.39
N ALA A 136 3.51 -5.86 -17.76
CA ALA A 136 3.50 -4.49 -18.29
C ALA A 136 4.12 -4.46 -19.69
N GLN A 137 5.34 -4.98 -19.84
CA GLN A 137 6.04 -5.01 -21.11
C GLN A 137 5.29 -5.84 -22.16
N ARG A 138 4.91 -7.07 -21.83
CA ARG A 138 4.20 -7.97 -22.74
C ARG A 138 2.91 -7.36 -23.26
N ASP A 139 2.08 -6.82 -22.36
CA ASP A 139 0.76 -6.28 -22.73
C ASP A 139 0.90 -4.96 -23.49
N ALA A 140 1.90 -4.14 -23.14
CA ALA A 140 2.22 -2.94 -23.89
C ALA A 140 2.66 -3.25 -25.32
N GLU A 141 3.64 -4.14 -25.51
CA GLU A 141 4.15 -4.54 -26.84
C GLU A 141 3.04 -5.19 -27.68
N TRP A 142 2.23 -6.05 -27.06
CA TRP A 142 1.15 -6.73 -27.76
C TRP A 142 0.04 -5.76 -28.19
N MET A 143 -0.43 -4.89 -27.28
CA MET A 143 -1.51 -3.94 -27.57
C MET A 143 -1.03 -2.70 -28.34
N ALA A 144 0.26 -2.37 -28.32
CA ALA A 144 0.83 -1.30 -29.14
C ALA A 144 0.58 -1.50 -30.63
N ARG A 145 0.50 -2.76 -31.10
CA ARG A 145 0.09 -3.06 -32.48
C ARG A 145 -1.27 -2.43 -32.83
N LEU A 146 -2.23 -2.52 -31.91
CA LEU A 146 -3.57 -1.96 -32.07
C LEU A 146 -3.57 -0.43 -31.92
N TYR A 147 -2.94 0.08 -30.85
CA TYR A 147 -2.92 1.51 -30.57
C TYR A 147 -2.15 2.30 -31.64
N ASN A 148 -0.98 1.83 -32.06
CA ASN A 148 -0.19 2.45 -33.14
C ASN A 148 -0.92 2.39 -34.49
N PHE A 149 -1.69 1.32 -34.75
CA PHE A 149 -2.54 1.26 -35.94
C PHE A 149 -3.58 2.38 -35.94
N LEU A 150 -4.19 2.66 -34.79
CA LEU A 150 -5.11 3.77 -34.57
C LEU A 150 -4.42 5.14 -34.38
N GLY A 151 -3.09 5.22 -34.46
CA GLY A 151 -2.37 6.50 -34.34
C GLY A 151 -2.18 7.02 -32.91
N LEU A 152 -2.30 6.15 -31.90
CA LEU A 152 -1.93 6.45 -30.52
C LEU A 152 -0.52 5.92 -30.21
N SER A 153 0.21 6.65 -29.38
CA SER A 153 1.53 6.25 -28.87
C SER A 153 1.43 5.44 -27.57
N VAL A 154 2.38 4.52 -27.36
CA VAL A 154 2.43 3.65 -26.17
C VAL A 154 3.82 3.72 -25.55
N GLY A 155 3.89 4.10 -24.28
CA GLY A 155 5.07 4.06 -23.43
C GLY A 155 5.03 2.89 -22.45
N ILE A 156 6.21 2.44 -22.03
CA ILE A 156 6.39 1.36 -21.05
C ILE A 156 7.26 1.91 -19.93
N ASN A 157 6.78 1.81 -18.69
CA ASN A 157 7.50 2.19 -17.48
C ASN A 157 7.91 0.92 -16.72
N LEU A 158 9.20 0.63 -16.71
CA LEU A 158 9.83 -0.54 -16.11
C LEU A 158 10.84 -0.10 -15.05
N SER A 159 11.18 -1.02 -14.14
CA SER A 159 12.19 -0.77 -13.13
C SER A 159 13.59 -0.61 -13.74
N GLY A 160 14.37 0.33 -13.20
CA GLY A 160 15.74 0.60 -13.65
C GLY A 160 15.86 1.33 -14.99
N MET A 161 14.77 1.90 -15.51
CA MET A 161 14.83 2.78 -16.69
C MET A 161 15.54 4.09 -16.36
N GLU A 162 16.29 4.59 -17.34
CA GLU A 162 16.91 5.91 -17.28
C GLU A 162 15.85 7.02 -17.25
N HIS A 163 16.21 8.18 -16.67
CA HIS A 163 15.29 9.29 -16.45
C HIS A 163 14.58 9.76 -17.73
N ASP A 164 15.34 10.07 -18.78
CA ASP A 164 14.80 10.55 -20.06
C ASP A 164 13.83 9.55 -20.71
N GLN A 165 14.12 8.25 -20.57
CA GLN A 165 13.26 7.19 -21.10
C GLN A 165 11.92 7.12 -20.35
N LYS A 166 11.92 7.39 -19.03
CA LYS A 166 10.68 7.51 -18.26
C LYS A 166 9.87 8.72 -18.74
N GLN A 167 10.50 9.87 -18.96
CA GLN A 167 9.82 11.06 -19.50
C GLN A 167 9.14 10.77 -20.84
N GLU A 168 9.85 10.12 -21.77
CA GLU A 168 9.28 9.69 -23.06
C GLU A 168 8.11 8.72 -22.88
N ALA A 169 8.22 7.77 -21.96
CA ALA A 169 7.16 6.78 -21.69
C ALA A 169 5.88 7.42 -21.12
N TYR A 170 6.01 8.43 -20.25
CA TYR A 170 4.88 9.19 -19.71
C TYR A 170 4.29 10.20 -20.70
N ALA A 171 5.09 10.71 -21.64
CA ALA A 171 4.63 11.61 -22.70
C ALA A 171 3.68 10.93 -23.71
N ALA A 172 3.77 9.60 -23.87
CA ALA A 172 2.90 8.82 -24.75
C ALA A 172 1.40 8.95 -24.41
N ASP A 173 0.50 8.66 -25.34
CA ASP A 173 -0.96 8.69 -25.09
C ASP A 173 -1.37 7.67 -24.01
N ILE A 174 -0.67 6.54 -23.97
CA ILE A 174 -0.93 5.41 -23.08
C ILE A 174 0.41 4.96 -22.45
N THR A 175 0.44 4.77 -21.15
CA THR A 175 1.63 4.31 -20.42
C THR A 175 1.30 3.03 -19.66
N TYR A 176 2.01 1.94 -19.94
CA TYR A 176 1.93 0.70 -19.18
C TYR A 176 3.02 0.68 -18.10
N GLY A 177 2.72 0.12 -16.94
CA GLY A 177 3.70 -0.03 -15.87
C GLY A 177 3.16 -0.80 -14.68
N THR A 178 3.94 -0.85 -13.60
CA THR A 178 3.53 -1.44 -12.33
C THR A 178 3.10 -0.37 -11.34
N ASN A 179 2.29 -0.77 -10.36
CA ASN A 179 1.88 0.08 -9.26
C ASN A 179 3.11 0.63 -8.49
N ASN A 180 4.14 -0.18 -8.30
CA ASN A 180 5.40 0.23 -7.67
C ASN A 180 6.07 1.35 -8.46
N GLU A 181 6.31 1.16 -9.76
CA GLU A 181 7.00 2.17 -10.58
C GLU A 181 6.19 3.47 -10.67
N PHE A 182 4.87 3.38 -10.90
CA PHE A 182 3.99 4.55 -10.90
C PHE A 182 4.00 5.29 -9.56
N GLY A 183 4.00 4.58 -8.44
CA GLY A 183 4.01 5.20 -7.13
C GLY A 183 5.37 5.80 -6.75
N PHE A 184 6.47 5.12 -7.06
CA PHE A 184 7.82 5.64 -6.81
C PHE A 184 8.17 6.81 -7.72
N ASP A 185 7.76 6.80 -8.99
CA ASP A 185 7.90 7.96 -9.87
C ASP A 185 7.13 9.17 -9.34
N TYR A 186 5.92 8.96 -8.80
CA TYR A 186 5.18 10.03 -8.12
C TYR A 186 5.95 10.57 -6.91
N LEU A 187 6.51 9.71 -6.07
CA LEU A 187 7.32 10.15 -4.92
C LEU A 187 8.59 10.89 -5.37
N ARG A 188 9.27 10.42 -6.42
CA ARG A 188 10.45 11.07 -7.03
C ARG A 188 10.12 12.45 -7.58
N ASP A 189 9.01 12.59 -8.31
CA ASP A 189 8.57 13.87 -8.87
C ASP A 189 8.24 14.92 -7.79
N ASN A 190 7.92 14.50 -6.57
CA ASN A 190 7.73 15.41 -5.44
C ASN A 190 9.02 15.70 -4.67
N MET A 191 10.17 15.21 -5.13
CA MET A 191 11.50 15.49 -4.58
C MET A 191 12.42 16.21 -5.58
N VAL A 192 12.01 16.45 -6.82
CA VAL A 192 12.84 17.17 -7.81
C VAL A 192 12.89 18.67 -7.52
N TYR A 193 14.01 19.30 -7.87
CA TYR A 193 14.25 20.74 -7.69
C TYR A 193 13.92 21.58 -8.94
N GLU A 194 13.78 20.92 -10.09
CA GLU A 194 13.40 21.55 -11.35
C GLU A 194 12.12 20.93 -11.89
N THR A 195 11.28 21.76 -12.53
CA THR A 195 10.03 21.31 -13.14
C THR A 195 10.26 20.36 -14.32
N ASP A 196 11.32 20.60 -15.10
CA ASP A 196 11.71 19.79 -16.27
C ASP A 196 12.26 18.41 -15.88
N ALA A 197 12.63 18.22 -14.61
CA ALA A 197 13.06 16.93 -14.08
C ALA A 197 11.88 16.03 -13.64
N ARG A 198 10.62 16.46 -13.79
CA ARG A 198 9.46 15.59 -13.52
C ARG A 198 9.31 14.56 -14.63
N VAL A 199 8.99 13.31 -14.28
CA VAL A 199 8.69 12.27 -15.27
C VAL A 199 7.20 12.10 -15.52
N GLN A 200 6.36 12.26 -14.49
CA GLN A 200 4.92 12.11 -14.63
C GLN A 200 4.24 13.39 -15.09
N ARG A 201 3.08 13.19 -15.71
CA ARG A 201 2.08 14.20 -15.99
C ARG A 201 0.89 14.08 -15.04
N ALA A 202 -0.06 14.99 -15.15
CA ALA A 202 -1.30 14.95 -14.38
C ALA A 202 -2.01 13.58 -14.43
N LEU A 203 -2.38 13.07 -13.25
CA LEU A 203 -3.00 11.75 -13.08
C LEU A 203 -4.47 11.74 -13.59
N ASN A 204 -4.65 11.40 -14.86
CA ASN A 204 -5.95 11.51 -15.54
C ASN A 204 -6.83 10.24 -15.44
N PHE A 205 -6.38 9.10 -15.97
CA PHE A 205 -7.15 7.85 -15.94
C PHE A 205 -6.24 6.65 -15.70
N ALA A 206 -6.56 5.85 -14.67
CA ALA A 206 -5.90 4.57 -14.42
C ALA A 206 -6.85 3.40 -14.65
N VAL A 207 -6.36 2.38 -15.37
CA VAL A 207 -6.98 1.06 -15.47
C VAL A 207 -6.07 0.06 -14.77
N VAL A 208 -6.50 -0.43 -13.62
CA VAL A 208 -5.76 -1.39 -12.80
C VAL A 208 -6.16 -2.81 -13.21
N ASP A 209 -5.27 -3.54 -13.88
CA ASP A 209 -5.44 -4.98 -14.05
C ASP A 209 -5.19 -5.69 -12.73
N GLU A 210 -5.93 -6.78 -12.50
CA GLU A 210 -5.83 -7.56 -11.27
C GLU A 210 -6.00 -6.68 -10.01
N VAL A 211 -7.03 -5.81 -10.06
CA VAL A 211 -7.31 -4.76 -9.06
C VAL A 211 -7.40 -5.26 -7.62
N ASP A 212 -7.84 -6.51 -7.42
CA ASP A 212 -7.92 -7.14 -6.12
C ASP A 212 -6.56 -7.50 -5.52
N SER A 213 -5.54 -7.74 -6.34
CA SER A 213 -4.20 -7.88 -5.79
C SER A 213 -3.55 -6.55 -5.51
N ILE A 214 -3.66 -5.59 -6.43
CA ILE A 214 -2.96 -4.31 -6.28
C ILE A 214 -3.61 -3.48 -5.16
N LEU A 215 -4.93 -3.29 -5.19
CA LEU A 215 -5.62 -2.38 -4.27
C LEU A 215 -6.02 -3.01 -2.93
N ILE A 216 -5.86 -4.32 -2.74
CA ILE A 216 -6.21 -5.04 -1.50
C ILE A 216 -5.00 -5.82 -0.95
N ASP A 217 -4.39 -6.71 -1.76
CA ASP A 217 -3.29 -7.56 -1.27
C ASP A 217 -1.99 -6.78 -1.08
N GLU A 218 -1.64 -5.89 -2.01
CA GLU A 218 -0.39 -5.10 -1.98
C GLU A 218 -0.55 -3.80 -1.20
N ALA A 219 -1.78 -3.28 -1.11
CA ALA A 219 -2.14 -2.12 -0.31
C ALA A 219 -2.03 -2.33 1.23
N ARG A 220 -1.33 -3.38 1.67
CA ARG A 220 -0.99 -3.64 3.08
C ARG A 220 0.24 -2.86 3.54
N THR A 221 1.15 -2.55 2.64
CA THR A 221 2.37 -1.79 2.93
C THR A 221 2.38 -0.49 2.14
N PRO A 222 2.76 0.64 2.76
CA PRO A 222 2.99 1.88 2.02
C PRO A 222 4.22 1.75 1.12
N LEU A 223 4.31 2.61 0.11
CA LEU A 223 5.53 2.88 -0.63
C LEU A 223 6.37 3.86 0.17
N ILE A 224 7.63 3.53 0.42
CA ILE A 224 8.55 4.36 1.20
C ILE A 224 9.85 4.51 0.42
N ILE A 225 10.30 5.76 0.27
CA ILE A 225 11.67 6.08 -0.11
C ILE A 225 12.39 6.46 1.17
N SER A 226 13.44 5.71 1.51
CA SER A 226 14.28 5.98 2.66
C SER A 226 15.68 6.41 2.20
N GLY A 227 16.32 7.29 2.95
CA GLY A 227 17.71 7.67 2.74
C GLY A 227 18.44 7.80 4.07
N GLN A 228 19.76 7.98 4.02
CA GLN A 228 20.52 8.21 5.24
C GLN A 228 20.13 9.55 5.87
N ALA A 229 19.79 9.50 7.15
CA ALA A 229 19.52 10.67 7.97
C ALA A 229 20.82 11.40 8.33
N GLU A 230 20.68 12.67 8.74
CA GLU A 230 21.75 13.39 9.43
C GLU A 230 22.14 12.66 10.74
N ASP A 231 23.39 12.85 11.17
CA ASP A 231 24.03 11.97 12.15
C ASP A 231 23.53 12.21 13.60
N HIS A 232 22.55 11.41 14.05
CA HIS A 232 22.09 11.39 15.46
C HIS A 232 22.97 10.52 16.38
N THR A 233 24.20 10.18 15.99
CA THR A 233 25.10 9.33 16.78
C THR A 233 25.28 9.84 18.22
N GLU A 234 25.38 11.16 18.43
CA GLU A 234 25.55 11.71 19.78
C GLU A 234 24.35 11.44 20.70
N LEU A 235 23.11 11.54 20.18
CA LEU A 235 21.90 11.25 20.94
C LEU A 235 21.85 9.78 21.36
N TYR A 236 22.20 8.85 20.47
CA TYR A 236 22.28 7.43 20.80
C TYR A 236 23.29 7.13 21.91
N VAL A 237 24.45 7.77 21.86
CA VAL A 237 25.48 7.65 22.90
C VAL A 237 24.99 8.19 24.24
N ARG A 238 24.32 9.36 24.26
CA ARG A 238 23.73 9.93 25.47
C ARG A 238 22.59 9.06 26.03
N MET A 239 21.70 8.57 25.18
CA MET A 239 20.57 7.73 25.58
C MET A 239 20.98 6.36 26.09
N ASN A 240 22.11 5.83 25.61
CA ASN A 240 22.68 4.59 26.12
C ASN A 240 23.02 4.63 27.63
N ALA A 241 23.22 5.82 28.20
CA ALA A 241 23.48 6.00 29.64
C ALA A 241 22.23 5.88 30.52
N LEU A 242 21.02 5.98 29.95
CA LEU A 242 19.76 6.01 30.71
C LEU A 242 19.32 4.62 31.21
N PRO A 243 19.27 3.54 30.40
CA PRO A 243 18.77 2.23 30.85
C PRO A 243 19.43 1.67 32.12
N PRO A 244 20.76 1.78 32.32
CA PRO A 244 21.41 1.32 33.56
C PRO A 244 20.94 2.01 34.85
N LEU A 245 20.33 3.20 34.74
CA LEU A 245 19.84 3.97 35.88
C LEU A 245 18.40 3.63 36.25
N LEU A 246 17.70 2.82 35.44
CA LEU A 246 16.31 2.43 35.63
C LEU A 246 16.21 1.00 36.16
N GLU A 247 15.29 0.75 37.10
CA GLU A 247 15.07 -0.56 37.71
C GLU A 247 13.89 -1.30 37.08
N ARG A 248 14.02 -2.61 36.81
CA ARG A 248 12.91 -3.44 36.33
C ARG A 248 11.87 -3.68 37.44
N GLN A 249 10.59 -3.50 37.14
CA GLN A 249 9.48 -3.92 37.97
C GLN A 249 9.32 -5.46 37.94
N ILE A 250 9.08 -6.05 39.10
CA ILE A 250 8.81 -7.49 39.26
C ILE A 250 7.35 -7.66 39.67
N GLY A 251 6.58 -8.38 38.84
CA GLY A 251 5.14 -8.57 38.99
C GLY A 251 4.32 -7.69 38.04
N GLU A 252 3.21 -8.24 37.52
CA GLU A 252 2.26 -7.52 36.65
C GLU A 252 1.19 -6.85 37.50
N GLU A 253 1.03 -5.53 37.31
CA GLU A 253 -0.04 -4.77 37.94
C GLU A 253 -1.39 -5.15 37.31
N LYS A 254 -2.27 -5.75 38.11
CA LYS A 254 -3.64 -6.07 37.70
C LYS A 254 -4.52 -4.84 37.87
N ALA A 255 -5.67 -4.84 37.18
CA ALA A 255 -6.64 -3.73 37.22
C ALA A 255 -7.20 -3.39 38.63
N ASP A 256 -6.97 -4.26 39.63
CA ASP A 256 -7.32 -4.05 41.02
C ASP A 256 -6.18 -3.43 41.87
N GLY A 257 -5.06 -3.05 41.24
CA GLY A 257 -3.88 -2.48 41.88
C GLY A 257 -3.03 -3.52 42.63
N THR A 258 -3.27 -4.82 42.42
CA THR A 258 -2.51 -5.91 43.03
C THR A 258 -1.59 -6.60 42.01
N GLY A 259 -0.55 -7.29 42.46
CA GLY A 259 0.30 -8.13 41.59
C GLY A 259 1.71 -7.58 41.33
N VAL A 260 2.02 -6.37 41.80
CA VAL A 260 3.41 -5.86 41.84
C VAL A 260 4.12 -6.41 43.09
N GLU A 261 5.16 -7.21 42.90
CA GLU A 261 5.99 -7.77 43.98
C GLU A 261 7.10 -6.79 44.40
N LYS A 262 7.76 -6.19 43.40
CA LYS A 262 8.75 -5.12 43.59
C LYS A 262 8.46 -4.00 42.59
N PRO A 263 8.14 -2.77 43.03
CA PRO A 263 7.96 -1.64 42.13
C PRO A 263 9.27 -1.33 41.41
N GLY A 264 9.17 -0.86 40.17
CA GLY A 264 10.31 -0.47 39.34
C GLY A 264 9.92 0.60 38.34
N ASP A 265 10.89 1.03 37.55
CA ASP A 265 10.82 2.10 36.56
C ASP A 265 10.29 1.60 35.21
N TYR A 266 10.38 0.31 34.90
CA TYR A 266 9.85 -0.24 33.65
C TYR A 266 9.39 -1.70 33.76
N THR A 267 8.52 -2.10 32.85
CA THR A 267 7.98 -3.46 32.69
C THR A 267 8.37 -4.04 31.33
N LEU A 268 8.43 -5.37 31.23
CA LEU A 268 8.77 -6.10 30.00
C LEU A 268 7.60 -6.99 29.58
N ASP A 269 7.16 -6.87 28.34
CA ASP A 269 6.34 -7.88 27.68
C ASP A 269 7.24 -8.76 26.81
N GLU A 270 7.66 -9.90 27.35
CA GLU A 270 8.54 -10.85 26.64
C GLU A 270 7.83 -11.53 25.45
N LYS A 271 6.49 -11.60 25.44
CA LYS A 271 5.73 -12.17 24.31
C LYS A 271 5.66 -11.20 23.14
N ALA A 272 5.42 -9.92 23.43
CA ALA A 272 5.39 -8.87 22.41
C ALA A 272 6.76 -8.28 22.10
N ARG A 273 7.80 -8.63 22.88
CA ARG A 273 9.14 -8.02 22.87
C ARG A 273 9.08 -6.50 22.97
N GLN A 274 8.32 -6.02 23.95
CA GLN A 274 8.17 -4.58 24.23
C GLN A 274 8.56 -4.23 25.66
N VAL A 275 8.92 -2.96 25.85
CA VAL A 275 9.28 -2.37 27.14
C VAL A 275 8.37 -1.18 27.38
N PHE A 276 7.82 -1.07 28.58
CA PHE A 276 6.97 0.06 28.96
C PHE A 276 7.50 0.70 30.25
N LEU A 277 7.70 2.01 30.23
CA LEU A 277 7.98 2.79 31.44
C LEU A 277 6.74 2.78 32.35
N THR A 278 6.96 2.64 33.66
CA THR A 278 5.94 2.89 34.68
C THR A 278 5.82 4.40 34.92
N GLU A 279 4.79 4.86 35.64
CA GLU A 279 4.68 6.29 36.00
C GLU A 279 5.92 6.79 36.74
N SER A 280 6.41 6.02 37.72
CA SER A 280 7.62 6.37 38.47
C SER A 280 8.88 6.37 37.59
N GLY A 281 8.96 5.45 36.62
CA GLY A 281 10.06 5.45 35.66
C GLY A 281 10.01 6.62 34.70
N HIS A 282 8.80 7.11 34.37
CA HIS A 282 8.60 8.29 33.56
C HIS A 282 9.12 9.54 34.26
N GLU A 283 8.69 9.79 35.50
CA GLU A 283 9.17 10.93 36.30
C GLU A 283 10.69 10.90 36.49
N LYS A 284 11.25 9.70 36.71
CA LYS A 284 12.69 9.52 36.88
C LYS A 284 13.45 9.76 35.57
N ALA A 285 12.92 9.32 34.44
CA ALA A 285 13.51 9.58 33.13
C ALA A 285 13.45 11.07 32.78
N GLU A 286 12.31 11.74 32.97
CA GLU A 286 12.16 13.19 32.76
C GLU A 286 13.16 13.98 33.60
N ARG A 287 13.29 13.68 34.89
CA ARG A 287 14.27 14.36 35.75
C ARG A 287 15.71 14.20 35.25
N LEU A 288 16.11 12.98 34.89
CA LEU A 288 17.47 12.71 34.39
C LEU A 288 17.73 13.42 33.05
N LEU A 289 16.73 13.46 32.17
CA LEU A 289 16.84 14.12 30.88
C LEU A 289 16.88 15.65 31.01
N ALA A 290 16.17 16.22 31.98
CA ALA A 290 16.26 17.64 32.32
C ALA A 290 17.63 18.00 32.92
N GLU A 291 18.18 17.17 33.81
CA GLU A 291 19.55 17.33 34.35
C GLU A 291 20.62 17.30 33.25
N TRP A 292 20.36 16.58 32.15
CA TRP A 292 21.26 16.51 30.98
C TRP A 292 21.00 17.62 29.94
N GLY A 293 20.05 18.52 30.20
CA GLY A 293 19.68 19.62 29.31
C GLY A 293 19.01 19.17 28.00
N LEU A 294 18.38 18.00 27.98
CA LEU A 294 17.70 17.45 26.80
C LEU A 294 16.21 17.79 26.76
N ILE A 295 15.61 18.13 27.90
CA ILE A 295 14.25 18.69 28.01
C ILE A 295 14.26 19.87 29.00
N GLY A 296 13.30 20.79 28.90
CA GLY A 296 13.17 21.89 29.84
C GLY A 296 12.78 21.43 31.26
N GLU A 297 13.11 22.23 32.29
CA GLU A 297 12.69 21.91 33.67
C GLU A 297 11.16 21.87 33.79
N GLY A 298 10.60 20.70 34.16
CA GLY A 298 9.16 20.49 34.28
C GLY A 298 8.43 20.16 32.97
N GLU A 299 9.18 20.01 31.87
CA GLU A 299 8.64 19.56 30.59
C GLU A 299 8.44 18.04 30.59
N SER A 300 7.38 17.57 29.93
CA SER A 300 7.07 16.13 29.88
C SER A 300 7.68 15.43 28.68
N LEU A 301 8.07 14.17 28.85
CA LEU A 301 8.49 13.29 27.75
C LEU A 301 7.36 12.98 26.77
N TYR A 302 6.10 13.11 27.21
CA TYR A 302 4.91 12.96 26.35
C TYR A 302 4.53 14.23 25.60
N ALA A 303 5.26 15.34 25.80
CA ALA A 303 5.05 16.55 25.01
C ALA A 303 5.33 16.26 23.52
N PRO A 304 4.52 16.82 22.59
CA PRO A 304 4.71 16.58 21.16
C PRO A 304 6.13 16.88 20.67
N GLN A 305 6.78 17.91 21.21
CA GLN A 305 8.14 18.29 20.84
C GLN A 305 9.18 17.21 21.18
N ASN A 306 8.93 16.35 22.18
CA ASN A 306 9.87 15.37 22.71
C ASN A 306 9.66 13.94 22.19
N ILE A 307 8.80 13.74 21.19
CA ILE A 307 8.46 12.40 20.65
C ILE A 307 9.70 11.64 20.15
N THR A 308 10.62 12.33 19.47
CA THR A 308 11.87 11.72 18.97
C THR A 308 12.77 11.27 20.12
N LEU A 309 12.88 12.09 21.18
CA LEU A 309 13.64 11.71 22.37
C LEU A 309 13.00 10.50 23.07
N MET A 310 11.68 10.48 23.21
CA MET A 310 10.94 9.34 23.76
C MET A 310 11.21 8.05 22.96
N HIS A 311 11.25 8.13 21.62
CA HIS A 311 11.60 7.00 20.76
C HIS A 311 13.00 6.44 21.08
N HIS A 312 14.02 7.31 21.16
CA HIS A 312 15.38 6.88 21.48
C HIS A 312 15.50 6.27 22.89
N VAL A 313 14.75 6.79 23.87
CA VAL A 313 14.68 6.21 25.23
C VAL A 313 14.15 4.77 25.17
N TYR A 314 13.05 4.52 24.46
CA TYR A 314 12.51 3.17 24.30
C TYR A 314 13.42 2.26 23.45
N ALA A 315 14.10 2.78 22.44
CA ALA A 315 15.09 2.03 21.66
C ALA A 315 16.27 1.57 22.54
N ALA A 316 16.83 2.47 23.35
CA ALA A 316 17.89 2.16 24.30
C ALA A 316 17.44 1.14 25.35
N LEU A 317 16.24 1.32 25.93
CA LEU A 317 15.67 0.37 26.89
C LEU A 317 15.47 -1.03 26.28
N ARG A 318 14.91 -1.13 25.07
CA ARG A 318 14.76 -2.40 24.34
C ARG A 318 16.11 -3.06 24.10
N ALA A 319 17.09 -2.30 23.59
CA ALA A 319 18.43 -2.79 23.31
C ALA A 319 19.09 -3.38 24.57
N HIS A 320 18.94 -2.75 25.73
CA HIS A 320 19.51 -3.23 27.00
C HIS A 320 18.80 -4.45 27.56
N THR A 321 17.47 -4.49 27.49
CA THR A 321 16.65 -5.41 28.28
C THR A 321 16.16 -6.63 27.53
N LEU A 322 15.94 -6.53 26.21
CA LEU A 322 15.38 -7.62 25.38
C LEU A 322 16.42 -8.23 24.43
N PHE A 323 17.41 -7.44 24.00
CA PHE A 323 18.40 -7.88 23.02
C PHE A 323 19.74 -8.19 23.69
N HIS A 324 19.99 -9.48 23.86
CA HIS A 324 21.21 -10.00 24.49
C HIS A 324 22.26 -10.44 23.46
N LYS A 325 23.50 -10.05 23.72
CA LYS A 325 24.70 -10.50 23.01
C LYS A 325 24.84 -12.03 23.09
N ASP A 326 25.32 -12.63 22.02
CA ASP A 326 25.50 -14.07 21.81
C ASP A 326 24.21 -14.91 21.78
N GLN A 327 23.04 -14.26 21.88
CA GLN A 327 21.73 -14.90 21.72
C GLN A 327 20.97 -14.34 20.52
N HIS A 328 20.86 -13.01 20.44
CA HIS A 328 20.11 -12.32 19.39
C HIS A 328 21.03 -11.69 18.33
N TYR A 329 22.28 -11.42 18.71
CA TYR A 329 23.32 -10.89 17.83
C TYR A 329 24.70 -11.20 18.36
N VAL A 330 25.70 -11.03 17.52
CA VAL A 330 27.12 -11.04 17.88
C VAL A 330 27.78 -9.77 17.38
N VAL A 331 28.89 -9.40 18.00
CA VAL A 331 29.74 -8.29 17.50
C VAL A 331 30.94 -8.91 16.79
N GLN A 332 31.07 -8.69 15.49
CA GLN A 332 32.19 -9.17 14.67
C GLN A 332 32.77 -8.03 13.86
N ASN A 333 34.11 -7.92 13.81
CA ASN A 333 34.83 -6.87 13.08
C ASN A 333 34.42 -5.43 13.44
N GLY A 334 33.89 -5.21 14.65
CA GLY A 334 33.36 -3.90 15.04
C GLY A 334 32.04 -3.57 14.34
N GLU A 335 31.20 -4.58 14.06
CA GLU A 335 29.83 -4.45 13.56
C GLU A 335 28.90 -5.40 14.31
N VAL A 336 27.62 -5.02 14.46
CA VAL A 336 26.58 -5.87 15.06
C VAL A 336 25.95 -6.74 13.98
N VAL A 337 26.03 -8.07 14.13
CA VAL A 337 25.47 -9.04 13.19
C VAL A 337 24.36 -9.84 13.88
N ILE A 338 23.15 -9.79 13.32
CA ILE A 338 21.97 -10.47 13.88
C ILE A 338 22.15 -11.99 13.78
N VAL A 339 21.77 -12.72 14.83
CA VAL A 339 21.73 -14.18 14.88
C VAL A 339 20.28 -14.63 14.71
N ASP A 340 20.03 -15.56 13.81
CA ASP A 340 18.73 -16.24 13.72
C ASP A 340 18.57 -17.17 14.94
N GLU A 341 17.57 -16.91 15.77
CA GLU A 341 17.28 -17.65 16.99
C GLU A 341 16.97 -19.14 16.76
N PHE A 342 16.44 -19.51 15.58
CA PHE A 342 16.08 -20.89 15.30
C PHE A 342 17.24 -21.70 14.74
N THR A 343 18.10 -21.07 13.94
CA THR A 343 19.17 -21.76 13.22
C THR A 343 20.56 -21.47 13.76
N GLY A 344 20.72 -20.46 14.62
CA GLY A 344 22.00 -19.96 15.11
C GLY A 344 22.88 -19.34 14.02
N ARG A 345 22.33 -19.09 12.82
CA ARG A 345 23.09 -18.54 11.69
C ARG A 345 23.22 -17.03 11.80
N LEU A 346 24.37 -16.53 11.38
CA LEU A 346 24.64 -15.11 11.24
C LEU A 346 23.93 -14.57 10.00
N MET A 347 23.10 -13.55 10.18
CA MET A 347 22.36 -12.86 9.13
C MET A 347 23.09 -11.57 8.73
N ALA A 348 24.23 -11.71 8.05
CA ALA A 348 25.00 -10.58 7.55
C ALA A 348 24.16 -9.73 6.57
N GLY A 349 24.22 -8.41 6.73
CA GLY A 349 23.44 -7.45 5.93
C GLY A 349 22.01 -7.20 6.41
N ARG A 350 21.54 -7.86 7.47
CA ARG A 350 20.25 -7.54 8.11
C ARG A 350 20.44 -6.62 9.30
N ARG A 351 19.55 -5.63 9.42
CA ARG A 351 19.46 -4.69 10.54
C ARG A 351 18.08 -4.74 11.19
N TRP A 352 17.97 -4.30 12.44
CA TRP A 352 16.67 -4.05 13.06
C TRP A 352 16.20 -2.64 12.72
N SER A 353 14.89 -2.47 12.53
CA SER A 353 14.26 -1.17 12.28
C SER A 353 14.13 -0.33 13.56
N ASP A 354 13.63 0.91 13.41
CA ASP A 354 13.15 1.75 14.52
C ASP A 354 14.24 2.10 15.54
N GLY A 355 15.43 2.46 15.04
CA GLY A 355 16.60 2.87 15.83
C GLY A 355 17.16 1.80 16.75
N LEU A 356 16.62 0.58 16.71
CA LEU A 356 17.03 -0.50 17.60
C LEU A 356 18.43 -1.01 17.27
N HIS A 357 18.79 -1.06 15.99
CA HIS A 357 20.13 -1.48 15.58
C HIS A 357 21.19 -0.50 16.09
N GLN A 358 20.94 0.79 15.91
CA GLN A 358 21.78 1.89 16.40
C GLN A 358 21.86 1.90 17.92
N ALA A 359 20.76 1.66 18.62
CA ALA A 359 20.75 1.52 20.07
C ALA A 359 21.58 0.31 20.55
N VAL A 360 21.60 -0.80 19.82
CA VAL A 360 22.45 -1.96 20.11
C VAL A 360 23.92 -1.66 19.78
N GLU A 361 24.21 -0.97 18.67
CA GLU A 361 25.56 -0.50 18.35
C GLU A 361 26.10 0.44 19.45
N ALA A 362 25.27 1.38 19.92
CA ALA A 362 25.59 2.27 21.03
C ALA A 362 25.84 1.50 22.34
N LYS A 363 24.98 0.52 22.65
CA LYS A 363 25.11 -0.37 23.82
C LYS A 363 26.45 -1.12 23.82
N GLU A 364 26.87 -1.62 22.66
CA GLU A 364 28.09 -2.41 22.52
C GLU A 364 29.34 -1.57 22.23
N HIS A 365 29.21 -0.24 22.23
CA HIS A 365 30.28 0.71 21.91
C HIS A 365 30.91 0.48 20.54
N VAL A 366 30.08 0.12 19.57
CA VAL A 366 30.44 -0.09 18.16
C VAL A 366 30.24 1.22 17.38
N LYS A 367 30.85 1.34 16.19
CA LYS A 367 30.59 2.49 15.31
C LYS A 367 29.10 2.48 14.95
N ILE A 368 28.38 3.51 15.41
CA ILE A 368 26.96 3.69 15.12
C ILE A 368 26.83 4.09 13.65
N GLN A 369 25.94 3.41 12.94
CA GLN A 369 25.65 3.71 11.55
C GLN A 369 24.47 4.68 11.48
N SER A 370 24.51 5.62 10.53
CA SER A 370 23.41 6.56 10.32
C SER A 370 22.09 5.83 10.10
N GLU A 371 21.02 6.40 10.64
CA GLU A 371 19.68 5.84 10.50
C GLU A 371 19.16 6.02 9.08
N ASN A 372 18.31 5.10 8.64
CA ASN A 372 17.51 5.33 7.44
C ASN A 372 16.23 6.05 7.86
N GLN A 373 15.99 7.24 7.30
CA GLN A 373 14.79 8.03 7.54
C GLN A 373 13.89 8.01 6.31
N THR A 374 12.58 8.01 6.55
CA THR A 374 11.56 8.18 5.51
C THR A 374 11.69 9.56 4.85
N LEU A 375 12.09 9.60 3.58
CA LEU A 375 12.15 10.83 2.78
C LEU A 375 10.79 11.18 2.18
N ALA A 376 10.13 10.16 1.64
CA ALA A 376 8.83 10.27 1.02
C ALA A 376 8.06 8.97 1.20
N SER A 377 6.76 9.07 1.44
CA SER A 377 5.91 7.90 1.63
C SER A 377 4.50 8.15 1.10
N ILE A 378 3.85 7.13 0.56
CA ILE A 378 2.45 7.16 0.18
C ILE A 378 1.84 5.76 0.22
N THR A 379 0.59 5.63 0.66
CA THR A 379 -0.16 4.38 0.52
C THR A 379 -0.74 4.24 -0.90
N PHE A 380 -0.87 3.01 -1.41
CA PHE A 380 -1.55 2.80 -2.70
C PHE A 380 -2.97 3.33 -2.70
N GLN A 381 -3.68 3.22 -1.57
CA GLN A 381 -5.00 3.77 -1.38
C GLN A 381 -5.03 5.25 -1.75
N ASN A 382 -4.18 6.06 -1.12
CA ASN A 382 -4.14 7.49 -1.36
C ASN A 382 -3.56 7.84 -2.72
N TYR A 383 -2.56 7.09 -3.22
CA TYR A 383 -2.03 7.29 -4.57
C TYR A 383 -3.11 7.14 -5.65
N PHE A 384 -3.85 6.03 -5.65
CA PHE A 384 -4.87 5.76 -6.67
C PHE A 384 -6.10 6.66 -6.54
N ARG A 385 -6.40 7.18 -5.35
CA ARG A 385 -7.48 8.16 -5.12
C ARG A 385 -7.20 9.51 -5.80
N MET A 386 -5.95 9.83 -6.16
CA MET A 386 -5.61 11.09 -6.82
C MET A 386 -5.95 11.11 -8.31
N TYR A 387 -6.16 9.94 -8.94
CA TYR A 387 -6.54 9.89 -10.35
C TYR A 387 -7.92 10.51 -10.56
N ALA A 388 -8.05 11.37 -11.57
CA ALA A 388 -9.35 11.97 -11.92
C ALA A 388 -10.41 10.91 -12.27
N LYS A 389 -9.97 9.75 -12.80
CA LYS A 389 -10.78 8.56 -12.93
C LYS A 389 -9.96 7.30 -12.64
N LEU A 390 -10.53 6.40 -11.85
CA LEU A 390 -9.94 5.10 -11.51
C LEU A 390 -10.90 3.98 -11.94
N ALA A 391 -10.37 2.93 -12.55
CA ALA A 391 -11.10 1.72 -12.90
C ALA A 391 -10.22 0.49 -12.69
N GLY A 392 -10.84 -0.68 -12.63
CA GLY A 392 -10.07 -1.91 -12.48
C GLY A 392 -10.79 -3.13 -13.02
N MET A 393 -10.03 -4.20 -13.27
CA MET A 393 -10.58 -5.47 -13.73
C MET A 393 -9.97 -6.63 -12.95
N THR A 394 -10.77 -7.63 -12.66
CA THR A 394 -10.29 -8.86 -12.01
C THR A 394 -11.29 -10.01 -12.21
N GLY A 395 -10.91 -11.23 -11.88
CA GLY A 395 -11.82 -12.38 -11.88
C GLY A 395 -12.63 -12.55 -10.60
N THR A 396 -12.31 -11.81 -9.55
CA THR A 396 -12.78 -12.10 -8.19
C THR A 396 -12.92 -10.85 -7.30
N ALA A 397 -13.70 -9.84 -7.72
CA ALA A 397 -13.85 -8.58 -6.97
C ALA A 397 -15.11 -8.52 -6.08
N ASP A 398 -16.12 -9.35 -6.33
CA ASP A 398 -17.42 -9.27 -5.64
C ASP A 398 -17.32 -9.49 -4.13
N THR A 399 -16.32 -10.27 -3.68
CA THR A 399 -16.07 -10.49 -2.25
C THR A 399 -15.63 -9.21 -1.53
N GLU A 400 -14.82 -8.38 -2.20
CA GLU A 400 -14.27 -7.13 -1.65
C GLU A 400 -15.03 -5.88 -2.14
N ALA A 401 -16.21 -6.05 -2.76
CA ALA A 401 -16.97 -4.95 -3.35
C ALA A 401 -17.31 -3.84 -2.34
N TYR A 402 -17.46 -4.19 -1.06
CA TYR A 402 -17.67 -3.23 0.01
C TYR A 402 -16.40 -2.39 0.27
N GLU A 403 -15.23 -3.03 0.39
CA GLU A 403 -13.95 -2.36 0.60
C GLU A 403 -13.59 -1.43 -0.58
N PHE A 404 -13.77 -1.92 -1.82
CA PHE A 404 -13.54 -1.10 -3.02
C PHE A 404 -14.39 0.17 -3.04
N ASN A 405 -15.64 0.07 -2.63
CA ASN A 405 -16.55 1.22 -2.61
C ASN A 405 -16.29 2.15 -1.41
N GLU A 406 -15.95 1.63 -0.22
CA GLU A 406 -15.64 2.43 0.97
C GLU A 406 -14.33 3.22 0.79
N ILE A 407 -13.27 2.59 0.28
CA ILE A 407 -11.94 3.21 0.18
C ILE A 407 -11.77 4.02 -1.11
N TYR A 408 -12.17 3.45 -2.25
CA TYR A 408 -11.87 4.03 -3.58
C TYR A 408 -13.10 4.59 -4.30
N GLY A 409 -14.31 4.42 -3.74
CA GLY A 409 -15.55 4.77 -4.44
C GLY A 409 -15.85 3.90 -5.67
N LEU A 410 -15.21 2.74 -5.80
CA LEU A 410 -15.33 1.87 -6.96
C LEU A 410 -16.47 0.86 -6.77
N GLU A 411 -17.47 0.93 -7.66
CA GLU A 411 -18.55 -0.06 -7.71
C GLU A 411 -18.11 -1.32 -8.48
N THR A 412 -18.27 -2.51 -7.90
CA THR A 412 -18.04 -3.79 -8.59
C THR A 412 -19.23 -4.22 -9.44
N VAL A 413 -18.98 -4.54 -10.71
CA VAL A 413 -19.97 -5.04 -11.66
C VAL A 413 -19.56 -6.43 -12.13
N VAL A 414 -20.36 -7.45 -11.78
CA VAL A 414 -20.12 -8.84 -12.21
C VAL A 414 -20.66 -9.05 -13.62
N ILE A 415 -19.74 -9.29 -14.55
CA ILE A 415 -20.03 -9.42 -15.97
C ILE A 415 -20.35 -10.88 -16.29
N PRO A 416 -21.42 -11.16 -17.08
CA PRO A 416 -21.71 -12.52 -17.51
C PRO A 416 -20.56 -13.09 -18.35
N THR A 417 -20.30 -14.39 -18.20
CA THR A 417 -19.34 -15.13 -19.03
C THR A 417 -19.83 -15.27 -20.46
N ASN A 418 -18.93 -15.24 -21.44
CA ASN A 418 -19.29 -15.44 -22.85
C ASN A 418 -19.91 -16.84 -23.09
N ARG A 419 -19.38 -17.85 -22.39
CA ARG A 419 -19.87 -19.24 -22.44
C ARG A 419 -20.15 -19.77 -21.03
N PRO A 420 -21.22 -20.57 -20.82
CA PRO A 420 -21.53 -21.12 -19.52
C PRO A 420 -20.39 -22.00 -18.95
N PRO A 421 -20.03 -21.87 -17.67
CA PRO A 421 -18.96 -22.65 -17.06
C PRO A 421 -19.35 -24.13 -16.93
N LYS A 422 -18.44 -25.04 -17.28
CA LYS A 422 -18.60 -26.50 -17.11
C LYS A 422 -17.65 -27.11 -16.08
N ARG A 423 -16.90 -26.27 -15.34
CA ARG A 423 -15.98 -26.71 -14.29
C ARG A 423 -16.74 -27.38 -13.14
N ILE A 424 -16.23 -28.50 -12.65
CA ILE A 424 -16.77 -29.23 -11.50
C ILE A 424 -15.88 -28.97 -10.28
N ASP A 425 -16.38 -28.22 -9.30
CA ASP A 425 -15.69 -27.98 -8.04
C ASP A 425 -16.09 -29.08 -7.03
N LYS A 426 -15.15 -30.00 -6.73
CA LYS A 426 -15.34 -31.10 -5.80
C LYS A 426 -15.25 -30.60 -4.35
N GLN A 427 -15.84 -31.34 -3.41
CA GLN A 427 -15.71 -31.06 -1.98
C GLN A 427 -14.25 -31.21 -1.52
N ASP A 428 -13.87 -30.44 -0.50
CA ASP A 428 -12.55 -30.52 0.11
C ASP A 428 -12.35 -31.86 0.83
N GLN A 429 -11.15 -32.42 0.76
CA GLN A 429 -10.74 -33.60 1.52
C GLN A 429 -9.83 -33.16 2.68
N ILE A 430 -10.23 -33.45 3.91
CA ILE A 430 -9.48 -33.05 5.11
C ILE A 430 -8.88 -34.28 5.78
N TYR A 431 -7.57 -34.21 6.04
CA TYR A 431 -6.76 -35.27 6.62
C TYR A 431 -6.25 -34.90 8.01
N LYS A 432 -5.91 -35.92 8.81
CA LYS A 432 -5.42 -35.71 10.18
C LYS A 432 -4.01 -35.14 10.19
N THR A 433 -3.15 -35.63 9.31
CA THR A 433 -1.72 -35.26 9.24
C THR A 433 -1.34 -34.76 7.86
N ALA A 434 -0.27 -33.95 7.77
CA ALA A 434 0.24 -33.45 6.49
C ALA A 434 0.72 -34.59 5.56
N LYS A 435 1.24 -35.68 6.13
CA LYS A 435 1.69 -36.86 5.39
C LYS A 435 0.54 -37.52 4.63
N GLU A 436 -0.56 -37.83 5.32
CA GLU A 436 -1.73 -38.45 4.70
C GLU A 436 -2.31 -37.60 3.55
N ARG A 437 -2.31 -36.27 3.73
CA ARG A 437 -2.70 -35.33 2.69
C ARG A 437 -1.81 -35.46 1.45
N TYR A 438 -0.49 -35.42 1.62
CA TYR A 438 0.44 -35.52 0.48
C TYR A 438 0.34 -36.88 -0.23
N ASP A 439 0.16 -37.97 0.51
CA ASP A 439 -0.08 -39.30 -0.06
C ASP A 439 -1.37 -39.33 -0.89
N ALA A 440 -2.42 -38.62 -0.47
CA ALA A 440 -3.65 -38.48 -1.25
C ALA A 440 -3.49 -37.60 -2.49
N VAL A 441 -2.76 -36.48 -2.38
CA VAL A 441 -2.44 -35.60 -3.51
C VAL A 441 -1.66 -36.36 -4.59
N ILE A 442 -0.63 -37.13 -4.20
CA ILE A 442 0.18 -37.91 -5.15
C ILE A 442 -0.67 -38.99 -5.85
N ARG A 443 -1.59 -39.64 -5.13
CA ARG A 443 -2.53 -40.61 -5.72
C ARG A 443 -3.43 -39.96 -6.77
N ASP A 444 -3.96 -38.77 -6.49
CA ASP A 444 -4.84 -38.04 -7.43
C ASP A 444 -4.06 -37.56 -8.66
N ILE A 445 -2.83 -37.04 -8.47
CA ILE A 445 -1.94 -36.65 -9.58
C ILE A 445 -1.61 -37.87 -10.45
N ARG A 446 -1.30 -39.03 -9.85
CA ARG A 446 -0.99 -40.26 -10.59
C ARG A 446 -2.18 -40.71 -11.44
N ASP A 447 -3.38 -40.75 -10.87
CA ASP A 447 -4.60 -41.13 -11.60
C ASP A 447 -4.87 -40.18 -12.78
N CYS A 448 -4.72 -38.87 -12.58
CA CYS A 448 -4.84 -37.89 -13.66
C CYS A 448 -3.77 -38.11 -14.75
N TYR A 449 -2.51 -38.31 -14.35
CA TYR A 449 -1.39 -38.53 -15.26
C TYR A 449 -1.55 -39.80 -16.11
N GLU A 450 -2.01 -40.90 -15.50
CA GLU A 450 -2.28 -42.17 -16.19
C GLU A 450 -3.39 -42.03 -17.23
N ARG A 451 -4.45 -41.28 -16.91
CA ARG A 451 -5.57 -40.96 -17.82
C ARG A 451 -5.24 -39.88 -18.85
N GLY A 452 -4.06 -39.26 -18.77
CA GLY A 452 -3.60 -38.21 -19.69
C GLY A 452 -4.11 -36.81 -19.37
N GLN A 453 -4.76 -36.62 -18.22
CA GLN A 453 -5.33 -35.36 -17.78
C GLN A 453 -4.24 -34.42 -17.23
N PRO A 454 -4.13 -33.16 -17.68
CA PRO A 454 -3.18 -32.20 -17.13
C PRO A 454 -3.59 -31.75 -15.73
N VAL A 455 -2.59 -31.51 -14.87
CA VAL A 455 -2.78 -31.13 -13.46
C VAL A 455 -1.98 -29.88 -13.13
N LEU A 456 -2.63 -28.93 -12.45
CA LEU A 456 -2.00 -27.80 -11.78
C LEU A 456 -2.18 -27.95 -10.27
N VAL A 457 -1.08 -27.98 -9.54
CA VAL A 457 -1.06 -28.07 -8.08
C VAL A 457 -0.67 -26.72 -7.49
N GLY A 458 -1.56 -26.10 -6.72
CA GLY A 458 -1.29 -24.86 -6.00
C GLY A 458 -0.86 -25.12 -4.56
N THR A 459 0.28 -24.57 -4.18
CA THR A 459 0.80 -24.57 -2.80
C THR A 459 0.85 -23.14 -2.27
N THR A 460 1.14 -22.96 -0.98
CA THR A 460 1.18 -21.65 -0.30
C THR A 460 2.59 -21.09 -0.10
N SER A 461 3.64 -21.91 -0.22
CA SER A 461 5.05 -21.54 0.01
C SER A 461 6.01 -22.34 -0.87
N ILE A 462 7.21 -21.80 -1.17
CA ILE A 462 8.24 -22.54 -1.94
C ILE A 462 8.64 -23.80 -1.18
N GLU A 463 8.72 -23.76 0.16
CA GLU A 463 9.08 -24.95 0.95
C GLU A 463 8.13 -26.12 0.67
N ASN A 464 6.81 -25.85 0.67
CA ASN A 464 5.81 -26.85 0.34
C ASN A 464 5.89 -27.31 -1.13
N SER A 465 6.20 -26.40 -2.06
CA SER A 465 6.44 -26.73 -3.46
C SER A 465 7.64 -27.65 -3.66
N GLU A 466 8.76 -27.38 -2.98
CA GLU A 466 9.98 -28.20 -3.04
C GLU A 466 9.77 -29.56 -2.38
N LEU A 467 9.06 -29.61 -1.26
CA LEU A 467 8.67 -30.86 -0.61
C LEU A 467 7.82 -31.73 -1.55
N LEU A 468 6.79 -31.16 -2.17
CA LEU A 468 5.94 -31.88 -3.11
C LEU A 468 6.71 -32.32 -4.37
N SER A 469 7.58 -31.47 -4.89
CA SER A 469 8.50 -31.78 -6.00
C SER A 469 9.38 -33.00 -5.68
N HIS A 470 9.95 -33.04 -4.47
CA HIS A 470 10.74 -34.19 -4.02
C HIS A 470 9.90 -35.48 -3.97
N LEU A 471 8.69 -35.41 -3.41
CA LEU A 471 7.78 -36.56 -3.34
C LEU A 471 7.34 -37.05 -4.73
N LEU A 472 7.08 -36.15 -5.68
CA LEU A 472 6.74 -36.50 -7.06
C LEU A 472 7.92 -37.12 -7.82
N LYS A 473 9.16 -36.67 -7.57
CA LYS A 473 10.38 -37.32 -8.09
C LYS A 473 10.49 -38.76 -7.60
N GLN A 474 10.28 -38.99 -6.30
CA GLN A 474 10.27 -40.34 -5.71
C GLN A 474 9.16 -41.21 -6.32
N ALA A 475 8.00 -40.62 -6.63
CA ALA A 475 6.87 -41.31 -7.26
C ALA A 475 7.03 -41.55 -8.76
N GLY A 476 8.11 -41.07 -9.39
CA GLY A 476 8.40 -41.22 -10.82
C GLY A 476 7.52 -40.37 -11.74
N LEU A 477 6.97 -39.26 -11.26
CA LEU A 477 6.05 -38.40 -12.00
C LEU A 477 6.77 -37.13 -12.49
N PRO A 478 6.94 -36.94 -13.81
CA PRO A 478 7.52 -35.72 -14.37
C PRO A 478 6.66 -34.49 -14.05
N HIS A 479 7.30 -33.42 -13.59
CA HIS A 479 6.61 -32.18 -13.24
C HIS A 479 7.53 -30.97 -13.39
N GLU A 480 6.91 -29.80 -13.45
CA GLU A 480 7.57 -28.50 -13.45
C GLU A 480 7.16 -27.71 -12.21
N VAL A 481 8.06 -26.87 -11.67
CA VAL A 481 7.81 -26.05 -10.48
C VAL A 481 7.95 -24.57 -10.83
N LEU A 482 6.96 -23.77 -10.40
CA LEU A 482 6.90 -22.32 -10.59
C LEU A 482 6.98 -21.64 -9.23
N ASN A 483 8.01 -20.81 -9.03
CA ASN A 483 8.35 -20.21 -7.74
C ASN A 483 8.28 -18.68 -7.75
N ALA A 484 7.63 -18.07 -8.76
CA ALA A 484 7.51 -16.64 -8.96
C ALA A 484 8.85 -15.87 -9.04
N LYS A 485 9.94 -16.55 -9.45
CA LYS A 485 11.28 -15.94 -9.56
C LYS A 485 11.66 -15.55 -10.99
N GLN A 486 11.20 -16.31 -11.98
CA GLN A 486 11.55 -16.11 -13.39
C GLN A 486 10.28 -16.01 -14.22
N HIS A 487 9.64 -14.85 -14.23
CA HIS A 487 8.30 -14.66 -14.81
C HIS A 487 8.20 -15.09 -16.29
N GLU A 488 9.21 -14.77 -17.12
CA GLU A 488 9.21 -15.14 -18.54
C GLU A 488 9.27 -16.67 -18.73
N ARG A 489 10.19 -17.34 -18.04
CA ARG A 489 10.33 -18.81 -18.10
C ARG A 489 9.10 -19.50 -17.55
N GLU A 490 8.55 -19.01 -16.44
CA GLU A 490 7.34 -19.55 -15.84
C GLU A 490 6.15 -19.39 -16.78
N ALA A 491 6.01 -18.24 -17.44
CA ALA A 491 4.97 -18.05 -18.45
C ALA A 491 5.07 -19.06 -19.61
N ALA A 492 6.29 -19.38 -20.07
CA ALA A 492 6.51 -20.41 -21.08
C ALA A 492 6.07 -21.80 -20.60
N ILE A 493 6.34 -22.15 -19.34
CA ILE A 493 5.90 -23.42 -18.74
C ILE A 493 4.37 -23.47 -18.63
N VAL A 494 3.75 -22.39 -18.16
CA VAL A 494 2.29 -22.28 -17.95
C VAL A 494 1.54 -22.39 -19.26
N ALA A 495 2.04 -21.78 -20.34
CA ALA A 495 1.44 -21.87 -21.67
C ALA A 495 1.34 -23.32 -22.18
N GLU A 496 2.26 -24.19 -21.77
CA GLU A 496 2.31 -25.60 -22.13
C GLU A 496 1.65 -26.53 -21.08
N ALA A 497 1.22 -26.00 -19.93
CA ALA A 497 0.68 -26.77 -18.81
C ALA A 497 -0.63 -27.49 -19.14
N GLY A 498 -1.36 -27.05 -20.17
CA GLY A 498 -2.60 -27.66 -20.63
C GLY A 498 -2.44 -28.87 -21.55
N ARG A 499 -1.21 -29.34 -21.82
CA ARG A 499 -0.97 -30.52 -22.67
C ARG A 499 -1.19 -31.85 -21.93
N PRO A 500 -1.51 -32.95 -22.64
CA PRO A 500 -1.67 -34.25 -22.00
C PRO A 500 -0.45 -34.64 -21.15
N LYS A 501 -0.70 -35.28 -20.00
CA LYS A 501 0.34 -35.76 -19.06
C LYS A 501 1.29 -34.68 -18.53
N ARG A 502 0.86 -33.42 -18.45
CA ARG A 502 1.61 -32.36 -17.77
C ARG A 502 1.19 -32.22 -16.32
N VAL A 503 2.17 -32.16 -15.42
CA VAL A 503 1.99 -31.82 -14.00
C VAL A 503 2.78 -30.56 -13.71
N THR A 504 2.11 -29.53 -13.21
CA THR A 504 2.74 -28.24 -12.89
C THR A 504 2.44 -27.90 -11.44
N ILE A 505 3.47 -27.56 -10.66
CA ILE A 505 3.35 -27.06 -9.30
C ILE A 505 3.52 -25.55 -9.34
N ALA A 506 2.59 -24.80 -8.76
CA ALA A 506 2.64 -23.36 -8.68
C ALA A 506 2.58 -22.91 -7.23
N THR A 507 3.61 -22.18 -6.80
CA THR A 507 3.64 -21.54 -5.49
C THR A 507 2.75 -20.30 -5.51
N ASN A 508 1.72 -20.28 -4.66
CA ASN A 508 0.72 -19.21 -4.54
C ASN A 508 0.08 -18.86 -5.90
N MET A 509 0.44 -17.72 -6.48
CA MET A 509 -0.07 -17.24 -7.77
C MET A 509 0.99 -17.26 -8.88
N ALA A 510 2.06 -18.06 -8.76
CA ALA A 510 3.07 -18.19 -9.81
C ALA A 510 2.43 -18.56 -11.17
N GLY A 511 2.95 -18.00 -12.26
CA GLY A 511 2.29 -18.09 -13.57
C GLY A 511 1.06 -17.20 -13.76
N ARG A 512 0.93 -16.12 -12.99
CA ARG A 512 -0.12 -15.12 -13.18
C ARG A 512 -0.04 -14.41 -14.53
N GLY A 513 -1.20 -13.99 -15.03
CA GLY A 513 -1.33 -13.27 -16.30
C GLY A 513 -1.13 -14.14 -17.54
N THR A 514 -0.74 -15.41 -17.41
CA THR A 514 -0.62 -16.36 -18.54
C THR A 514 -1.76 -17.35 -18.54
N ASP A 515 -2.36 -17.51 -19.72
CA ASP A 515 -3.51 -18.40 -19.90
C ASP A 515 -3.08 -19.86 -20.16
N ILE A 516 -3.71 -20.80 -19.45
CA ILE A 516 -3.51 -22.23 -19.66
C ILE A 516 -4.52 -22.71 -20.69
N VAL A 517 -4.06 -22.88 -21.94
CA VAL A 517 -4.87 -23.38 -23.05
C VAL A 517 -4.79 -24.91 -23.09
N LEU A 518 -5.94 -25.59 -23.12
CA LEU A 518 -5.98 -27.05 -23.23
C LEU A 518 -5.40 -27.46 -24.59
N GLY A 519 -4.44 -28.38 -24.60
CA GLY A 519 -3.69 -28.79 -25.80
C GLY A 519 -2.39 -28.01 -26.06
N GLY A 520 -2.08 -26.98 -25.26
CA GLY A 520 -0.90 -26.11 -25.42
C GLY A 520 -1.21 -24.80 -26.16
N ASN A 521 -0.20 -23.94 -26.36
CA ASN A 521 -0.39 -22.63 -26.99
C ASN A 521 0.11 -22.64 -28.45
N ALA A 522 -0.76 -23.05 -29.37
CA ALA A 522 -0.46 -23.09 -30.80
C ALA A 522 -0.33 -21.68 -31.43
N GLU A 523 -1.08 -20.70 -30.94
CA GLU A 523 -1.05 -19.31 -31.46
C GLU A 523 0.32 -18.65 -31.27
N LYS A 524 0.96 -18.86 -30.11
CA LYS A 524 2.29 -18.32 -29.85
C LYS A 524 3.35 -18.93 -30.79
N GLN A 525 3.26 -20.23 -31.04
CA GLN A 525 4.14 -20.92 -31.99
C GLN A 525 3.88 -20.48 -33.43
N ALA A 526 2.61 -20.26 -33.80
CA ALA A 526 2.23 -19.72 -35.09
C ALA A 526 2.77 -18.29 -35.29
N ALA A 527 2.70 -17.44 -34.27
CA ALA A 527 3.22 -16.07 -34.32
C ALA A 527 4.73 -16.01 -34.56
N PHE A 528 5.52 -16.90 -33.94
CA PHE A 528 6.96 -17.01 -34.23
C PHE A 528 7.23 -17.38 -35.68
N ILE A 529 6.43 -18.30 -36.25
CA ILE A 529 6.55 -18.70 -37.65
C ILE A 529 6.12 -17.57 -38.59
N GLU A 530 5.09 -16.79 -38.23
CA GLU A 530 4.67 -15.62 -39.01
C GLU A 530 5.74 -14.52 -39.01
N ALA A 531 6.38 -14.27 -37.86
CA ALA A 531 7.40 -13.24 -37.70
C ALA A 531 8.75 -13.58 -38.37
N ASP A 532 9.02 -14.86 -38.64
CA ASP A 532 10.29 -15.29 -39.24
C ASP A 532 10.33 -14.98 -40.75
N GLU A 533 10.98 -13.88 -41.15
CA GLU A 533 11.12 -13.47 -42.55
C GLU A 533 11.90 -14.46 -43.43
N ALA A 534 12.65 -15.40 -42.82
CA ALA A 534 13.41 -16.40 -43.58
C ALA A 534 12.53 -17.52 -44.15
N ILE A 535 11.28 -17.67 -43.69
CA ILE A 535 10.37 -18.71 -44.15
C ILE A 535 9.47 -18.18 -45.29
N PRO A 536 9.39 -18.85 -46.45
CA PRO A 536 8.45 -18.49 -47.52
C PRO A 536 6.99 -18.50 -47.05
N ALA A 537 6.15 -17.59 -47.56
CA ALA A 537 4.77 -17.39 -47.09
C ALA A 537 3.87 -18.64 -47.21
N ASP A 538 4.07 -19.43 -48.26
CA ASP A 538 3.41 -20.71 -48.50
C ASP A 538 3.84 -21.80 -47.48
N GLU A 539 5.13 -21.80 -47.11
CA GLU A 539 5.64 -22.70 -46.09
C GLU A 539 5.21 -22.30 -44.67
N LYS A 540 5.14 -20.99 -44.37
CA LYS A 540 4.53 -20.47 -43.13
C LYS A 540 3.10 -20.97 -42.96
N ALA A 541 2.26 -20.76 -43.97
CA ALA A 541 0.86 -21.16 -43.94
C ALA A 541 0.70 -22.68 -43.73
N ARG A 542 1.56 -23.50 -44.35
CA ARG A 542 1.56 -24.95 -44.15
C ARG A 542 1.95 -25.36 -42.73
N ARG A 543 3.01 -24.77 -42.17
CA ARG A 543 3.48 -25.08 -40.80
C ARG A 543 2.47 -24.64 -39.74
N ILE A 544 1.87 -23.46 -39.88
CA ILE A 544 0.81 -22.95 -38.99
C ILE A 544 -0.40 -23.88 -39.02
N LYS A 545 -0.82 -24.32 -40.22
CA LYS A 545 -1.91 -25.27 -40.36
C LYS A 545 -1.61 -26.59 -39.65
N GLN A 546 -0.41 -27.14 -39.83
CA GLN A 546 -0.01 -28.37 -39.15
C GLN A 546 -0.07 -28.22 -37.62
N LEU A 547 0.42 -27.09 -37.08
CA LEU A 547 0.34 -26.83 -35.64
C LEU A 547 -1.10 -26.75 -35.13
N HIS A 548 -2.00 -26.13 -35.88
CA HIS A 548 -3.42 -26.06 -35.53
C HIS A 548 -4.08 -27.45 -35.55
N ASP A 549 -3.79 -28.27 -36.56
CA ASP A 549 -4.32 -29.63 -36.68
C ASP A 549 -3.80 -30.53 -35.52
N GLU A 550 -2.52 -30.39 -35.15
CA GLU A 550 -1.92 -31.08 -34.00
C GLU A 550 -2.54 -30.61 -32.68
N TRP A 551 -2.73 -29.31 -32.52
CA TRP A 551 -3.35 -28.72 -31.34
C TRP A 551 -4.80 -29.17 -31.17
N GLU A 552 -5.61 -29.19 -32.23
CA GLU A 552 -7.02 -29.60 -32.18
C GLU A 552 -7.13 -31.05 -31.68
N THR A 553 -6.23 -31.92 -32.15
CA THR A 553 -6.15 -33.32 -31.70
C THR A 553 -5.82 -33.42 -30.21
N LEU A 554 -4.81 -32.68 -29.74
CA LEU A 554 -4.42 -32.66 -28.33
C LEU A 554 -5.50 -32.03 -27.43
N HIS A 555 -6.16 -30.98 -27.92
CA HIS A 555 -7.22 -30.26 -27.23
C HIS A 555 -8.42 -31.18 -26.96
N GLU A 556 -8.87 -31.92 -27.97
CA GLU A 556 -9.96 -32.89 -27.82
C GLU A 556 -9.57 -34.07 -26.91
N GLN A 557 -8.32 -34.53 -26.96
CA GLN A 557 -7.82 -35.54 -26.02
C GLN A 557 -7.92 -35.06 -24.56
N VAL A 558 -7.48 -33.84 -24.28
CA VAL A 558 -7.53 -33.25 -22.93
C VAL A 558 -8.96 -33.03 -22.47
N LYS A 559 -9.86 -32.58 -23.36
CA LYS A 559 -11.27 -32.41 -23.05
C LYS A 559 -11.96 -33.73 -22.72
N ALA A 560 -11.67 -34.79 -23.49
CA ALA A 560 -12.16 -36.13 -23.23
C ALA A 560 -11.63 -36.69 -21.88
N ALA A 561 -10.41 -36.33 -21.50
CA ALA A 561 -9.81 -36.69 -20.21
C ALA A 561 -10.40 -35.90 -19.01
N GLY A 562 -11.29 -34.94 -19.25
CA GLY A 562 -11.96 -34.14 -18.21
C GLY A 562 -11.43 -32.71 -18.06
N GLY A 563 -10.57 -32.25 -18.98
CA GLY A 563 -9.97 -30.91 -18.97
C GLY A 563 -8.90 -30.74 -17.89
N LEU A 564 -8.49 -29.50 -17.61
CA LEU A 564 -7.50 -29.20 -16.58
C LEU A 564 -8.03 -29.55 -15.18
N HIS A 565 -7.22 -30.29 -14.41
CA HIS A 565 -7.49 -30.57 -13.00
C HIS A 565 -6.68 -29.65 -12.08
N ILE A 566 -7.34 -29.02 -11.12
CA ILE A 566 -6.73 -28.13 -10.13
C ILE A 566 -6.72 -28.80 -8.76
N ILE A 567 -5.54 -28.86 -8.14
CA ILE A 567 -5.35 -29.37 -6.79
C ILE A 567 -4.83 -28.23 -5.92
N GLY A 568 -5.57 -27.85 -4.88
CA GLY A 568 -5.05 -26.98 -3.82
C GLY A 568 -4.53 -27.84 -2.67
N THR A 569 -3.28 -27.67 -2.24
CA THR A 569 -2.72 -28.44 -1.11
C THR A 569 -3.01 -27.82 0.25
N GLU A 570 -3.47 -26.56 0.26
CA GLU A 570 -3.82 -25.79 1.45
C GLU A 570 -4.90 -24.76 1.08
N ARG A 571 -5.48 -24.12 2.09
CA ARG A 571 -6.34 -22.95 1.92
C ARG A 571 -5.51 -21.69 2.13
N HIS A 572 -5.70 -20.71 1.24
CA HIS A 572 -5.14 -19.38 1.46
C HIS A 572 -5.93 -18.66 2.56
N GLU A 573 -5.35 -17.59 3.09
CA GLU A 573 -6.00 -16.70 4.05
C GLU A 573 -7.31 -16.12 3.50
N SER A 574 -7.32 -15.85 2.19
CA SER A 574 -8.49 -15.36 1.47
C SER A 574 -9.10 -16.41 0.55
N ARG A 575 -10.44 -16.48 0.55
CA ARG A 575 -11.19 -17.34 -0.37
C ARG A 575 -11.02 -16.89 -1.83
N ARG A 576 -10.73 -15.61 -2.05
CA ARG A 576 -10.50 -15.03 -3.36
C ARG A 576 -9.36 -15.72 -4.09
N ILE A 577 -8.21 -15.86 -3.44
CA ILE A 577 -7.00 -16.51 -3.99
C ILE A 577 -7.29 -17.97 -4.33
N ASP A 578 -8.01 -18.70 -3.45
CA ASP A 578 -8.46 -20.06 -3.75
C ASP A 578 -9.34 -20.11 -5.03
N ASN A 579 -10.24 -19.14 -5.21
CA ASN A 579 -11.11 -19.06 -6.37
C ASN A 579 -10.34 -18.70 -7.65
N GLN A 580 -9.29 -17.89 -7.56
CA GLN A 580 -8.40 -17.61 -8.68
C GLN A 580 -7.67 -18.88 -9.12
N LEU A 581 -7.15 -19.68 -8.17
CA LEU A 581 -6.55 -20.98 -8.47
C LEU A 581 -7.55 -21.92 -9.17
N ARG A 582 -8.78 -22.03 -8.67
CA ARG A 582 -9.86 -22.78 -9.35
C ARG A 582 -10.14 -22.22 -10.75
N GLY A 583 -10.11 -20.90 -10.90
CA GLY A 583 -10.34 -20.14 -12.14
C GLY A 583 -9.35 -20.44 -13.27
N ARG A 584 -8.23 -21.12 -12.96
CA ARG A 584 -7.30 -21.63 -13.98
C ARG A 584 -7.92 -22.72 -14.86
N ALA A 585 -8.91 -23.46 -14.37
CA ALA A 585 -9.61 -24.51 -15.13
C ALA A 585 -11.02 -24.08 -15.62
N GLY A 586 -11.49 -24.75 -16.67
CA GLY A 586 -12.86 -24.62 -17.20
C GLY A 586 -13.17 -23.27 -17.85
N ARG A 587 -12.18 -22.70 -18.55
CA ARG A 587 -12.26 -21.40 -19.24
C ARG A 587 -13.04 -21.50 -20.54
N GLN A 588 -13.71 -20.43 -20.96
CA GLN A 588 -14.52 -20.40 -22.19
C GLN A 588 -15.49 -21.61 -22.36
N GLY A 589 -16.00 -22.14 -21.25
CA GLY A 589 -16.92 -23.28 -21.23
C GLY A 589 -16.28 -24.65 -21.41
N ASP A 590 -14.95 -24.75 -21.30
CA ASP A 590 -14.22 -26.01 -21.29
C ASP A 590 -14.57 -26.87 -20.05
N PRO A 591 -14.46 -28.20 -20.16
CA PRO A 591 -14.48 -29.06 -18.99
C PRO A 591 -13.26 -28.78 -18.10
N GLY A 592 -13.40 -29.08 -16.83
CA GLY A 592 -12.33 -28.96 -15.85
C GLY A 592 -12.83 -29.36 -14.48
N SER A 593 -11.91 -29.55 -13.55
CA SER A 593 -12.29 -29.85 -12.17
C SER A 593 -11.33 -29.25 -11.16
N SER A 594 -11.81 -28.98 -9.96
CA SER A 594 -10.97 -28.52 -8.85
C SER A 594 -11.24 -29.31 -7.57
N ARG A 595 -10.23 -29.47 -6.73
CA ARG A 595 -10.33 -30.05 -5.38
C ARG A 595 -9.25 -29.48 -4.47
N PHE A 596 -9.58 -29.31 -3.19
CA PHE A 596 -8.61 -28.94 -2.16
C PHE A 596 -8.39 -30.11 -1.20
N TYR A 597 -7.13 -30.32 -0.84
CA TYR A 597 -6.63 -31.34 0.07
C TYR A 597 -6.03 -30.63 1.28
N LEU A 598 -6.59 -30.80 2.46
CA LEU A 598 -6.25 -30.02 3.65
C LEU A 598 -5.79 -30.91 4.79
N SER A 599 -5.01 -30.36 5.72
CA SER A 599 -4.56 -31.04 6.92
C SER A 599 -4.87 -30.25 8.18
N LEU A 600 -5.15 -30.93 9.30
CA LEU A 600 -5.25 -30.27 10.61
C LEU A 600 -3.93 -29.65 11.08
N ASP A 601 -2.81 -29.97 10.44
CA ASP A 601 -1.51 -29.35 10.71
C ASP A 601 -1.31 -28.04 9.94
N ASP A 602 -2.21 -27.70 9.01
CA ASP A 602 -2.12 -26.47 8.20
C ASP A 602 -2.27 -25.22 9.08
N PRO A 603 -1.54 -24.11 8.80
CA PRO A 603 -1.59 -22.90 9.62
C PRO A 603 -2.99 -22.35 9.85
N LEU A 604 -3.81 -22.26 8.79
CA LEU A 604 -5.18 -21.74 8.87
C LEU A 604 -6.07 -22.60 9.79
N LEU A 605 -5.95 -23.93 9.68
CA LEU A 605 -6.74 -24.86 10.47
C LEU A 605 -6.29 -24.88 11.94
N ARG A 606 -4.98 -24.80 12.18
CA ARG A 606 -4.41 -24.69 13.54
C ARG A 606 -4.96 -23.51 14.32
N ILE A 607 -5.08 -22.34 13.69
CA ILE A 607 -5.49 -21.09 14.37
C ILE A 607 -7.00 -21.09 14.69
N PHE A 608 -7.86 -21.62 13.82
CA PHE A 608 -9.31 -21.39 13.91
C PHE A 608 -10.18 -22.62 14.17
N ALA A 609 -9.69 -23.84 13.87
CA ALA A 609 -10.54 -25.03 13.84
C ALA A 609 -9.88 -26.33 14.34
N GLY A 610 -8.59 -26.29 14.67
CA GLY A 610 -7.76 -27.47 14.96
C GLY A 610 -8.35 -28.35 16.04
N ASP A 611 -8.58 -27.81 17.24
CA ASP A 611 -8.96 -28.62 18.41
C ASP A 611 -10.38 -29.20 18.33
N ARG A 612 -11.32 -28.45 17.77
CA ARG A 612 -12.71 -28.91 17.60
C ARG A 612 -12.83 -29.98 16.53
N VAL A 613 -12.13 -29.84 15.39
CA VAL A 613 -12.16 -30.84 14.32
C VAL A 613 -11.32 -32.06 14.71
N ARG A 614 -10.16 -31.86 15.35
CA ARG A 614 -9.31 -32.94 15.89
C ARG A 614 -10.06 -33.80 16.90
N SER A 615 -10.75 -33.18 17.86
CA SER A 615 -11.57 -33.93 18.84
C SER A 615 -12.73 -34.70 18.20
N ILE A 616 -13.29 -34.23 17.08
CA ILE A 616 -14.30 -34.98 16.31
C ILE A 616 -13.65 -36.19 15.62
N MET A 617 -12.48 -36.01 14.98
CA MET A 617 -11.74 -37.10 14.31
C MET A 617 -11.32 -38.19 15.31
N ASP A 618 -10.83 -37.79 16.48
CA ASP A 618 -10.42 -38.71 17.53
C ASP A 618 -11.63 -39.47 18.11
N ARG A 619 -12.79 -38.81 18.26
CA ARG A 619 -14.05 -39.46 18.68
C ARG A 619 -14.59 -40.44 17.64
N LEU A 620 -14.46 -40.12 16.37
CA LEU A 620 -14.91 -40.98 15.26
C LEU A 620 -13.96 -42.15 14.97
N LYS A 621 -12.79 -42.22 15.64
CA LYS A 621 -11.75 -43.24 15.42
C LYS A 621 -11.47 -43.47 13.94
N MET A 622 -11.31 -42.38 13.19
CA MET A 622 -11.07 -42.46 11.75
C MET A 622 -9.78 -43.24 11.45
N PRO A 623 -9.82 -44.22 10.53
CA PRO A 623 -8.63 -44.92 10.05
C PRO A 623 -7.61 -43.96 9.44
N GLU A 624 -6.33 -44.31 9.51
CA GLU A 624 -5.27 -43.54 8.84
C GLU A 624 -5.51 -43.51 7.32
N GLY A 625 -5.43 -42.31 6.73
CA GLY A 625 -5.58 -42.12 5.28
C GLY A 625 -7.02 -41.95 4.77
N GLU A 626 -8.03 -41.98 5.65
CA GLU A 626 -9.42 -41.61 5.30
C GLU A 626 -9.66 -40.10 5.46
N ALA A 627 -10.24 -39.49 4.43
CA ALA A 627 -10.58 -38.06 4.44
C ALA A 627 -11.98 -37.82 5.01
N ILE A 628 -12.16 -36.66 5.66
CA ILE A 628 -13.50 -36.13 5.92
C ILE A 628 -13.95 -35.33 4.70
N GLU A 629 -15.08 -35.75 4.11
CA GLU A 629 -15.83 -34.99 3.12
C GLU A 629 -17.19 -34.61 3.70
N ALA A 630 -17.25 -33.49 4.41
CA ALA A 630 -18.51 -33.02 5.02
C ALA A 630 -18.69 -31.51 4.82
N GLY A 631 -19.80 -31.13 4.19
CA GLY A 631 -20.10 -29.71 3.92
C GLY A 631 -20.25 -28.82 5.17
N ILE A 632 -20.33 -29.38 6.38
CA ILE A 632 -20.25 -28.61 7.62
C ILE A 632 -18.82 -28.16 7.95
N VAL A 633 -17.81 -28.95 7.57
CA VAL A 633 -16.40 -28.61 7.79
C VAL A 633 -15.95 -27.57 6.77
N THR A 634 -16.33 -27.73 5.50
CA THR A 634 -16.10 -26.71 4.46
C THR A 634 -16.66 -25.35 4.85
N ARG A 635 -17.88 -25.29 5.40
CA ARG A 635 -18.48 -24.04 5.92
C ARG A 635 -17.73 -23.47 7.13
N SER A 636 -17.15 -24.33 7.98
CA SER A 636 -16.37 -23.87 9.13
C SER A 636 -15.04 -23.25 8.69
N ILE A 637 -14.39 -23.83 7.68
CA ILE A 637 -13.18 -23.29 7.03
C ILE A 637 -13.50 -21.96 6.36
N GLU A 638 -14.60 -21.87 5.62
CA GLU A 638 -15.07 -20.62 5.01
C GLU A 638 -15.28 -19.53 6.07
N SER A 639 -15.87 -19.88 7.22
CA SER A 639 -16.02 -18.93 8.33
C SER A 639 -14.68 -18.51 8.95
N ALA A 640 -13.66 -19.37 8.93
CA ALA A 640 -12.32 -19.02 9.40
C ALA A 640 -11.64 -18.04 8.41
N GLN A 641 -11.68 -18.32 7.11
CA GLN A 641 -11.17 -17.42 6.06
C GLN A 641 -11.82 -16.03 6.17
N ARG A 642 -13.15 -15.95 6.32
CA ARG A 642 -13.84 -14.66 6.50
C ARG A 642 -13.39 -13.87 7.73
N LYS A 643 -13.02 -14.57 8.82
CA LYS A 643 -12.49 -13.90 10.03
C LYS A 643 -11.08 -13.36 9.79
N VAL A 644 -10.24 -14.10 9.06
CA VAL A 644 -8.90 -13.64 8.66
C VAL A 644 -9.01 -12.45 7.71
N GLU A 645 -9.88 -12.53 6.71
CA GLU A 645 -10.16 -11.42 5.77
C GLU A 645 -10.66 -10.18 6.50
N ALA A 646 -11.62 -10.30 7.42
CA ALA A 646 -12.11 -9.18 8.22
C ALA A 646 -11.00 -8.56 9.09
N ARG A 647 -10.15 -9.39 9.72
CA ARG A 647 -9.00 -8.89 10.48
C ARG A 647 -7.99 -8.15 9.59
N ASN A 648 -7.69 -8.69 8.40
CA ASN A 648 -6.78 -8.05 7.46
C ASN A 648 -7.36 -6.73 6.92
N PHE A 649 -8.68 -6.68 6.70
CA PHE A 649 -9.40 -5.45 6.37
C PHE A 649 -9.28 -4.42 7.49
N ASP A 650 -9.49 -4.81 8.75
CA ASP A 650 -9.36 -3.89 9.89
C ASP A 650 -7.94 -3.33 10.02
N ILE A 651 -6.91 -4.15 9.79
CA ILE A 651 -5.50 -3.70 9.77
C ILE A 651 -5.28 -2.67 8.66
N ARG A 652 -5.71 -2.96 7.42
CA ARG A 652 -5.57 -2.02 6.29
C ARG A 652 -6.34 -0.73 6.53
N LYS A 653 -7.56 -0.83 7.06
CA LYS A 653 -8.39 0.32 7.41
C LYS A 653 -7.70 1.19 8.44
N GLN A 654 -7.15 0.59 9.49
CA GLN A 654 -6.38 1.33 10.50
C GLN A 654 -5.16 2.03 9.88
N LEU A 655 -4.38 1.33 9.05
CA LEU A 655 -3.23 1.93 8.35
C LEU A 655 -3.63 3.12 7.47
N LEU A 656 -4.71 2.98 6.69
CA LEU A 656 -5.26 4.05 5.87
C LEU A 656 -5.70 5.24 6.71
N GLU A 657 -6.37 5.00 7.85
CA GLU A 657 -6.85 6.05 8.72
C GLU A 657 -5.73 6.89 9.36
N TYR A 658 -4.57 6.29 9.64
CA TYR A 658 -3.37 7.01 10.07
C TYR A 658 -2.71 7.75 8.90
N ASP A 659 -2.58 7.10 7.74
CA ASP A 659 -2.01 7.75 6.54
C ASP A 659 -2.89 8.90 6.03
N ASP A 660 -4.21 8.86 6.18
CA ASP A 660 -5.11 9.95 5.79
C ASP A 660 -4.73 11.28 6.47
N VAL A 661 -4.27 11.24 7.73
CA VAL A 661 -3.80 12.44 8.44
C VAL A 661 -2.51 12.97 7.82
N SER A 662 -1.53 12.10 7.58
CA SER A 662 -0.27 12.48 6.91
C SER A 662 -0.51 12.94 5.47
N ASN A 663 -1.45 12.31 4.76
CA ASN A 663 -1.80 12.61 3.38
C ASN A 663 -2.47 13.99 3.23
N ASP A 664 -3.32 14.38 4.17
CA ASP A 664 -3.91 15.73 4.17
C ASP A 664 -2.83 16.80 4.37
N GLN A 665 -1.85 16.56 5.25
CA GLN A 665 -0.69 17.45 5.42
C GLN A 665 0.21 17.47 4.17
N ARG A 666 0.49 16.28 3.60
CA ARG A 666 1.30 16.09 2.39
C ARG A 666 0.71 16.84 1.20
N LYS A 667 -0.61 16.83 1.02
CA LYS A 667 -1.25 17.60 -0.06
C LYS A 667 -0.95 19.08 0.04
N VAL A 668 -1.00 19.64 1.25
CA VAL A 668 -0.69 21.06 1.48
C VAL A 668 0.78 21.34 1.16
N ILE A 669 1.69 20.53 1.68
CA ILE A 669 3.13 20.70 1.45
C ILE A 669 3.48 20.52 -0.03
N TYR A 670 2.96 19.49 -0.70
CA TYR A 670 3.23 19.25 -2.12
C TYR A 670 2.60 20.31 -3.01
N GLN A 671 1.42 20.81 -2.66
CA GLN A 671 0.83 21.94 -3.37
C GLN A 671 1.72 23.19 -3.25
N GLN A 672 2.12 23.55 -2.02
CA GLN A 672 3.01 24.69 -1.80
C GLN A 672 4.35 24.50 -2.52
N ARG A 673 4.95 23.32 -2.43
CA ARG A 673 6.20 22.97 -3.11
C ARG A 673 6.07 23.11 -4.63
N ASN A 674 4.97 22.65 -5.22
CA ASN A 674 4.73 22.76 -6.66
C ASN A 674 4.51 24.22 -7.08
N GLU A 675 3.77 24.99 -6.29
CA GLU A 675 3.60 26.44 -6.50
C GLU A 675 4.95 27.17 -6.43
N LEU A 676 5.84 26.81 -5.51
CA LEU A 676 7.19 27.39 -5.38
C LEU A 676 8.10 27.02 -6.55
N LEU A 677 8.06 25.76 -7.00
CA LEU A 677 8.83 25.30 -8.16
C LEU A 677 8.43 26.01 -9.45
N GLU A 678 7.14 26.30 -9.62
CA GLU A 678 6.59 26.96 -10.81
C GLU A 678 6.62 28.49 -10.72
N ALA A 679 6.83 29.05 -9.52
CA ALA A 679 6.90 30.49 -9.30
C ALA A 679 8.22 31.09 -9.80
N HIS A 680 8.10 32.23 -10.49
CA HIS A 680 9.25 33.07 -10.85
C HIS A 680 9.63 34.08 -9.76
N ASP A 681 8.67 34.49 -8.93
CA ASP A 681 8.86 35.46 -7.86
C ASP A 681 8.01 35.10 -6.63
N ILE A 682 8.64 35.11 -5.46
CA ILE A 682 8.02 34.80 -4.16
C ILE A 682 8.15 35.94 -3.14
N THR A 683 8.44 37.17 -3.60
CA THR A 683 8.66 38.35 -2.73
C THR A 683 7.54 38.54 -1.72
N GLU A 684 6.28 38.50 -2.16
CA GLU A 684 5.12 38.74 -1.27
C GLU A 684 5.05 37.69 -0.16
N THR A 685 5.37 36.44 -0.48
CA THR A 685 5.41 35.35 0.50
C THR A 685 6.54 35.55 1.51
N ILE A 686 7.75 35.88 1.04
CA ILE A 686 8.89 36.15 1.92
C ILE A 686 8.65 37.38 2.80
N SER A 687 8.07 38.45 2.26
CA SER A 687 7.70 39.64 3.03
C SER A 687 6.69 39.31 4.13
N ALA A 688 5.63 38.56 3.81
CA ALA A 688 4.65 38.13 4.80
C ALA A 688 5.26 37.24 5.91
N MET A 689 6.19 36.34 5.56
CA MET A 689 6.92 35.55 6.55
C MET A 689 7.81 36.41 7.44
N ARG A 690 8.58 37.32 6.83
CA ARG A 690 9.47 38.25 7.55
C ARG A 690 8.69 39.09 8.55
N HIS A 691 7.60 39.73 8.11
CA HIS A 691 6.75 40.55 8.98
C HIS A 691 6.13 39.71 10.10
N GLY A 692 5.69 38.48 9.81
CA GLY A 692 5.16 37.56 10.82
C GLY A 692 6.19 37.18 11.89
N VAL A 693 7.41 36.82 11.49
CA VAL A 693 8.49 36.43 12.40
C VAL A 693 8.96 37.63 13.23
N VAL A 694 9.14 38.80 12.61
CA VAL A 694 9.49 40.04 13.34
C VAL A 694 8.42 40.37 14.38
N ALA A 695 7.14 40.23 14.04
CA ALA A 695 6.04 40.43 14.98
C ALA A 695 6.09 39.44 16.14
N GLU A 696 6.39 38.16 15.89
CA GLU A 696 6.53 37.15 16.94
C GLU A 696 7.70 37.45 17.89
N VAL A 697 8.87 37.80 17.34
CA VAL A 697 10.07 38.18 18.10
C VAL A 697 9.78 39.41 18.97
N VAL A 698 9.21 40.47 18.40
CA VAL A 698 8.88 41.69 19.17
C VAL A 698 7.86 41.37 20.27
N ARG A 699 6.81 40.59 19.97
CA ARG A 699 5.76 40.25 20.94
C ARG A 699 6.24 39.39 22.10
N GLN A 700 7.32 38.63 21.92
CA GLN A 700 7.94 37.85 23.00
C GLN A 700 8.47 38.76 24.12
N PHE A 701 9.05 39.91 23.78
CA PHE A 701 9.65 40.86 24.73
C PHE A 701 8.75 42.07 25.02
N VAL A 702 7.85 42.41 24.10
CA VAL A 702 6.91 43.53 24.15
C VAL A 702 5.50 43.01 23.88
N PRO A 703 4.82 42.41 24.88
CA PRO A 703 3.52 41.77 24.67
C PRO A 703 2.43 42.76 24.26
N GLU A 704 1.50 42.32 23.41
CA GLU A 704 0.38 43.16 22.94
C GLU A 704 -0.53 43.58 24.11
N GLY A 705 -0.83 44.88 24.20
CA GLY A 705 -1.68 45.44 25.26
C GLY A 705 -1.04 45.50 26.66
N SER A 706 0.27 45.25 26.76
CA SER A 706 1.05 45.42 27.99
C SER A 706 1.49 46.88 28.22
N ILE A 707 1.91 47.19 29.43
CA ILE A 707 2.40 48.51 29.84
C ILE A 707 3.93 48.53 29.70
N GLU A 708 4.54 49.69 29.45
CA GLU A 708 6.00 49.88 29.29
C GLU A 708 6.85 49.19 30.38
N GLU A 709 6.37 49.12 31.62
CA GLU A 709 7.06 48.47 32.75
C GLU A 709 7.17 46.93 32.60
N GLN A 710 6.40 46.31 31.72
CA GLN A 710 6.38 44.88 31.45
C GLN A 710 7.24 44.49 30.24
N TRP A 711 7.85 45.46 29.56
CA TRP A 711 8.64 45.24 28.36
C TRP A 711 10.08 44.92 28.72
N ASP A 712 10.67 43.94 28.04
CA ASP A 712 12.11 43.66 28.11
C ASP A 712 12.83 44.19 26.87
N VAL A 713 12.92 45.52 26.80
CA VAL A 713 13.53 46.23 25.67
C VAL A 713 15.03 45.93 25.52
N PRO A 714 15.84 45.82 26.61
CA PRO A 714 17.24 45.44 26.49
C PRO A 714 17.46 44.05 25.89
N GLU A 715 16.69 43.04 26.31
CA GLU A 715 16.79 41.70 25.72
C GLU A 715 16.32 41.69 24.25
N LEU A 716 15.30 42.48 23.91
CA LEU A 716 14.86 42.65 22.52
C LEU A 716 15.98 43.23 21.63
N GLU A 717 16.65 44.30 22.07
CA GLU A 717 17.79 44.88 21.33
C GLU A 717 18.91 43.86 21.14
N GLU A 718 19.22 43.08 22.17
CA GLU A 718 20.26 42.06 22.11
C GLU A 718 19.90 40.93 21.14
N ALA A 719 18.65 40.45 21.19
CA ALA A 719 18.15 39.43 20.26
C ALA A 719 18.16 39.93 18.81
N LEU A 720 17.70 41.16 18.55
CA LEU A 720 17.72 41.78 17.22
C LEU A 720 19.15 41.94 16.68
N ARG A 721 20.10 42.34 17.51
CA ARG A 721 21.50 42.49 17.10
C ARG A 721 22.17 41.14 16.84
N ASN A 722 22.03 40.17 17.74
CA ASN A 722 22.75 38.92 17.70
C ASN A 722 22.19 37.93 16.66
N ASP A 723 20.87 37.78 16.60
CA ASP A 723 20.22 36.76 15.77
C ASP A 723 19.75 37.27 14.41
N TRP A 724 19.50 38.58 14.30
CA TRP A 724 18.91 39.21 13.10
C TRP A 724 19.79 40.28 12.47
N GLN A 725 20.94 40.61 13.07
CA GLN A 725 21.87 41.66 12.61
C GLN A 725 21.19 43.03 12.43
N LEU A 726 20.18 43.33 13.25
CA LEU A 726 19.48 44.61 13.29
C LEU A 726 20.02 45.43 14.46
N ASP A 727 20.74 46.51 14.15
CA ASP A 727 21.27 47.42 15.16
C ASP A 727 20.31 48.60 15.34
N LEU A 728 19.37 48.46 16.28
CA LEU A 728 18.37 49.46 16.61
C LEU A 728 18.54 49.89 18.06
N ALA A 729 18.55 51.20 18.31
CA ALA A 729 18.53 51.79 19.65
C ALA A 729 17.09 51.98 20.14
N ILE A 730 16.36 50.87 20.28
CA ILE A 730 14.97 50.83 20.76
C ILE A 730 14.86 51.42 22.18
N GLN A 731 15.82 51.15 23.05
CA GLN A 731 15.86 51.67 24.42
C GLN A 731 16.00 53.20 24.41
N GLU A 732 16.79 53.76 23.50
CA GLU A 732 16.86 55.22 23.32
C GLU A 732 15.54 55.77 22.80
N MET A 733 14.91 55.08 21.83
CA MET A 733 13.61 55.46 21.27
C MET A 733 12.49 55.46 22.31
N VAL A 734 12.46 54.49 23.23
CA VAL A 734 11.51 54.44 24.35
C VAL A 734 11.79 55.57 25.35
N ASN A 735 13.06 55.83 25.66
CA ASN A 735 13.44 56.86 26.64
C ASN A 735 13.19 58.30 26.15
N GLU A 736 13.31 58.56 24.84
CA GLU A 736 13.08 59.87 24.24
C GLU A 736 11.60 60.19 24.01
N SER A 737 10.76 59.16 23.95
CA SER A 737 9.32 59.29 23.67
C SER A 737 8.52 59.53 24.94
N SER A 738 7.56 60.46 24.92
CA SER A 738 6.68 60.74 26.07
C SER A 738 5.58 59.69 26.28
N SER A 739 5.29 58.93 25.23
CA SER A 739 4.37 57.79 25.22
C SER A 739 4.69 57.01 23.95
N ILE A 740 5.11 55.77 24.08
CA ILE A 740 5.35 54.89 22.93
C ILE A 740 4.47 53.66 23.07
N THR A 741 3.97 53.17 21.95
CA THR A 741 3.10 51.98 21.92
C THR A 741 3.89 50.76 21.45
N ALA A 742 3.42 49.57 21.84
CA ALA A 742 3.97 48.32 21.33
C ALA A 742 3.89 48.23 19.79
N GLU A 743 2.86 48.84 19.18
CA GLU A 743 2.71 48.93 17.72
C GLU A 743 3.80 49.81 17.09
N GLU A 744 4.16 50.94 17.70
CA GLU A 744 5.24 51.80 17.19
C GLU A 744 6.61 51.12 17.25
N ILE A 745 6.89 50.32 18.29
CA ILE A 745 8.11 49.51 18.36
C ILE A 745 8.10 48.46 17.24
N LEU A 746 6.98 47.76 17.05
CA LEU A 746 6.85 46.76 16.00
C LEU A 746 7.06 47.37 14.61
N ASP A 747 6.44 48.52 14.32
CA ASP A 747 6.58 49.22 13.04
C ASP A 747 8.03 49.68 12.80
N ALA A 748 8.72 50.17 13.84
CA ALA A 748 10.12 50.58 13.73
C ALA A 748 11.04 49.39 13.40
N VAL A 749 10.88 48.26 14.10
CA VAL A 749 11.68 47.05 13.84
C VAL A 749 11.36 46.46 12.47
N THR A 750 10.08 46.45 12.08
CA THR A 750 9.65 45.95 10.76
C THR A 750 10.22 46.79 9.63
N THR A 751 10.19 48.12 9.77
CA THR A 751 10.76 49.06 8.78
C THR A 751 12.26 48.85 8.63
N ALA A 752 13.00 48.72 9.74
CA ALA A 752 14.43 48.48 9.70
C ALA A 752 14.78 47.12 9.06
N ALA A 753 13.98 46.09 9.34
CA ALA A 753 14.12 44.79 8.70
C ALA A 753 13.88 44.85 7.18
N ASP A 754 12.89 45.63 6.73
CA ASP A 754 12.61 45.86 5.30
C ASP A 754 13.74 46.63 4.62
N GLU A 755 14.25 47.69 5.24
CA GLU A 755 15.38 48.45 4.70
C GLU A 755 16.65 47.60 4.56
N GLN A 756 16.96 46.77 5.57
CA GLN A 756 18.11 45.87 5.51
C GLN A 756 17.96 44.82 4.41
N TYR A 757 16.76 44.25 4.26
CA TYR A 757 16.46 43.29 3.20
C TYR A 757 16.60 43.94 1.81
N GLU A 758 15.97 45.10 1.58
CA GLU A 758 16.04 45.81 0.30
C GLU A 758 17.47 46.24 -0.05
N ALA A 759 18.28 46.62 0.94
CA ALA A 759 19.70 46.91 0.73
C ALA A 759 20.46 45.70 0.17
N LYS A 760 20.13 44.48 0.61
CA LYS A 760 20.73 43.24 0.08
C LYS A 760 20.26 42.94 -1.34
N VAL A 761 18.95 43.05 -1.59
CA VAL A 761 18.37 42.85 -2.92
C VAL A 761 18.99 43.83 -3.92
N ALA A 762 19.19 45.09 -3.53
CA ALA A 762 19.80 46.11 -4.37
C ALA A 762 21.28 45.84 -4.70
N MET A 763 22.03 45.19 -3.79
CA MET A 763 23.44 44.83 -4.01
C MET A 763 23.63 43.70 -5.03
N VAL A 764 22.72 42.72 -5.04
CA VAL A 764 22.87 41.50 -5.83
C VAL A 764 21.98 41.50 -7.08
N GLY A 765 20.87 42.23 -7.07
CA GLY A 765 19.86 42.24 -8.12
C GLY A 765 18.70 41.30 -7.81
N ARG A 766 17.48 41.70 -8.21
CA ARG A 766 16.22 41.02 -7.85
C ARG A 766 16.12 39.60 -8.40
N GLU A 767 16.60 39.37 -9.63
CA GLU A 767 16.47 38.08 -10.31
C GLU A 767 17.28 36.98 -9.60
N SER A 768 18.59 37.20 -9.41
CA SER A 768 19.44 36.25 -8.68
C SER A 768 18.96 36.09 -7.23
N PHE A 769 18.56 37.17 -6.54
CA PHE A 769 18.05 37.08 -5.17
C PHE A 769 16.76 36.26 -5.07
N SER A 770 15.83 36.40 -6.03
CA SER A 770 14.59 35.61 -6.07
C SER A 770 14.87 34.11 -6.29
N ALA A 771 15.87 33.76 -7.11
CA ALA A 771 16.29 32.37 -7.28
C ALA A 771 16.84 31.77 -5.98
N PHE A 772 17.66 32.54 -5.25
CA PHE A 772 18.17 32.16 -3.93
C PHE A 772 17.05 31.98 -2.90
N GLU A 773 16.10 32.92 -2.83
CA GLU A 773 14.94 32.81 -1.92
C GLU A 773 14.16 31.52 -2.15
N ARG A 774 13.91 31.19 -3.42
CA ARG A 774 13.21 29.96 -3.79
C ARG A 774 14.00 28.71 -3.39
N SER A 775 15.31 28.70 -3.66
CA SER A 775 16.19 27.58 -3.31
C SER A 775 16.24 27.35 -1.80
N VAL A 776 16.42 28.42 -1.01
CA VAL A 776 16.37 28.37 0.46
C VAL A 776 15.02 27.87 0.96
N MET A 777 13.92 28.42 0.44
CA MET A 777 12.58 28.03 0.87
C MET A 777 12.29 26.54 0.57
N LEU A 778 12.62 26.06 -0.63
CA LEU A 778 12.45 24.66 -1.00
C LEU A 778 13.30 23.73 -0.11
N GLN A 779 14.58 24.06 0.12
CA GLN A 779 15.46 23.24 0.94
C GLN A 779 14.98 23.17 2.40
N THR A 780 14.59 24.30 2.98
CA THR A 780 14.10 24.36 4.37
C THR A 780 12.78 23.60 4.52
N VAL A 781 11.84 23.75 3.58
CA VAL A 781 10.59 22.98 3.55
C VAL A 781 10.88 21.48 3.46
N ASP A 782 11.75 21.05 2.53
CA ASP A 782 12.06 19.64 2.31
C ASP A 782 12.81 19.02 3.52
N ARG A 783 13.71 19.75 4.20
CA ARG A 783 14.37 19.27 5.42
C ARG A 783 13.38 19.13 6.59
N LEU A 784 12.63 20.18 6.92
CA LEU A 784 11.69 20.15 8.05
C LEU A 784 10.53 19.19 7.80
N TRP A 785 10.10 19.01 6.55
CA TRP A 785 9.10 18.00 6.20
C TRP A 785 9.60 16.57 6.44
N ARG A 786 10.87 16.26 6.12
CA ARG A 786 11.47 14.94 6.41
C ARG A 786 11.55 14.67 7.91
N GLU A 787 11.97 15.66 8.69
CA GLU A 787 11.98 15.58 10.16
C GLU A 787 10.56 15.35 10.72
N HIS A 788 9.58 16.06 10.19
CA HIS A 788 8.17 15.88 10.55
C HIS A 788 7.64 14.48 10.20
N LEU A 789 7.99 13.93 9.03
CA LEU A 789 7.62 12.56 8.66
C LEU A 789 8.18 11.54 9.67
N ALA A 790 9.44 11.70 10.09
CA ALA A 790 10.03 10.85 11.13
C ALA A 790 9.30 11.00 12.48
N ALA A 791 8.98 12.23 12.88
CA ALA A 791 8.21 12.49 14.10
C ALA A 791 6.81 11.84 14.06
N LEU A 792 6.12 11.89 12.91
CA LEU A 792 4.83 11.23 12.71
C LEU A 792 4.93 9.70 12.79
N ASP A 793 6.00 9.12 12.27
CA ASP A 793 6.26 7.67 12.36
C ASP A 793 6.47 7.25 13.82
N HIS A 794 7.29 8.00 14.57
CA HIS A 794 7.49 7.78 16.01
C HIS A 794 6.19 7.94 16.80
N LEU A 795 5.41 8.99 16.51
CA LEU A 795 4.12 9.25 17.15
C LEU A 795 3.15 8.09 16.92
N ARG A 796 3.06 7.58 15.69
CA ARG A 796 2.18 6.46 15.35
C ARG A 796 2.52 5.21 16.16
N GLN A 797 3.80 4.95 16.43
CA GLN A 797 4.24 3.81 17.22
C GLN A 797 3.89 3.97 18.71
N GLY A 798 4.04 5.18 19.26
CA GLY A 798 3.82 5.47 20.68
C GLY A 798 2.35 5.68 21.10
N ILE A 799 1.47 6.07 20.17
CA ILE A 799 0.12 6.53 20.49
C ILE A 799 -0.78 5.45 21.10
N HIS A 800 -0.48 4.17 20.87
CA HIS A 800 -1.27 3.05 21.41
C HIS A 800 -1.30 3.02 22.94
N LEU A 801 -0.27 3.57 23.59
CA LEU A 801 -0.19 3.68 25.05
C LEU A 801 -1.28 4.60 25.63
N ARG A 802 -1.79 5.56 24.85
CA ARG A 802 -2.88 6.43 25.29
C ARG A 802 -4.24 5.74 25.32
N GLY A 803 -4.36 4.57 24.66
CA GLY A 803 -5.54 3.72 24.73
C GLY A 803 -5.82 3.19 26.14
N TYR A 804 -4.80 3.07 26.99
CA TYR A 804 -4.95 2.65 28.39
C TYR A 804 -5.76 3.66 29.23
N ALA A 805 -5.76 4.94 28.84
CA ALA A 805 -6.54 6.00 29.48
C ALA A 805 -7.97 6.17 28.93
N GLN A 806 -8.51 5.16 28.22
CA GLN A 806 -9.84 5.20 27.57
C GLN A 806 -10.03 6.33 26.53
N LYS A 807 -8.95 6.96 26.08
CA LYS A 807 -8.98 7.92 24.96
C LYS A 807 -8.86 7.18 23.63
N ASN A 808 -9.50 7.70 22.58
CA ASN A 808 -9.38 7.12 21.25
C ASN A 808 -8.00 7.49 20.65
N PRO A 809 -7.08 6.51 20.44
CA PRO A 809 -5.72 6.81 19.98
C PRO A 809 -5.68 7.56 18.64
N LYS A 810 -6.67 7.35 17.76
CA LYS A 810 -6.75 8.03 16.47
C LYS A 810 -7.00 9.53 16.61
N GLN A 811 -7.88 9.93 17.53
CA GLN A 811 -8.19 11.34 17.74
C GLN A 811 -7.00 12.07 18.37
N GLU A 812 -6.32 11.41 19.30
CA GLU A 812 -5.09 11.94 19.91
C GLU A 812 -3.97 12.06 18.86
N TYR A 813 -3.76 11.02 18.04
CA TYR A 813 -2.82 11.07 16.90
C TYR A 813 -3.10 12.26 15.99
N LYS A 814 -4.37 12.46 15.59
CA LYS A 814 -4.73 13.57 14.70
C LYS A 814 -4.48 14.94 15.34
N ARG A 815 -4.73 15.10 16.65
CA ARG A 815 -4.48 16.35 17.37
C ARG A 815 -2.98 16.65 17.44
N GLU A 816 -2.19 15.69 17.89
CA GLU A 816 -0.74 15.86 18.02
C GLU A 816 -0.05 16.01 16.67
N ALA A 817 -0.46 15.25 15.65
CA ALA A 817 0.05 15.40 14.30
C ALA A 817 -0.22 16.82 13.75
N PHE A 818 -1.35 17.44 14.13
CA PHE A 818 -1.66 18.83 13.74
C PHE A 818 -0.82 19.84 14.51
N GLU A 819 -0.60 19.64 15.81
CA GLU A 819 0.30 20.48 16.62
C GLU A 819 1.74 20.45 16.09
N LEU A 820 2.26 19.26 15.77
CA LEU A 820 3.57 19.08 15.13
C LEU A 820 3.64 19.78 13.77
N PHE A 821 2.59 19.66 12.96
CA PHE A 821 2.54 20.29 11.65
C PHE A 821 2.51 21.82 11.73
N ALA A 822 1.76 22.39 12.68
CA ALA A 822 1.76 23.83 12.91
C ALA A 822 3.15 24.32 13.36
N ALA A 823 3.77 23.62 14.31
CA ALA A 823 5.13 23.92 14.77
C ALA A 823 6.16 23.84 13.63
N MET A 824 6.04 22.85 12.76
CA MET A 824 6.89 22.73 11.56
C MET A 824 6.71 23.92 10.61
N LEU A 825 5.47 24.36 10.35
CA LEU A 825 5.20 25.52 9.50
C LEU A 825 5.77 26.82 10.08
N ASP A 826 5.71 26.99 11.40
CA ASP A 826 6.30 28.16 12.06
C ASP A 826 7.84 28.10 12.05
N ALA A 827 8.43 26.92 12.25
CA ALA A 827 9.87 26.71 12.11
C ALA A 827 10.36 27.02 10.68
N ILE A 828 9.60 26.64 9.63
CA ILE A 828 9.92 27.01 8.24
C ILE A 828 10.01 28.53 8.10
N LYS A 829 9.01 29.28 8.60
CA LYS A 829 9.01 30.75 8.50
C LYS A 829 10.21 31.37 9.20
N GLN A 830 10.49 30.92 10.43
CA GLN A 830 11.58 31.43 11.24
C GLN A 830 12.94 31.18 10.58
N GLU A 831 13.17 29.96 10.09
CA GLU A 831 14.45 29.58 9.51
C GLU A 831 14.69 30.22 8.14
N VAL A 832 13.69 30.24 7.25
CA VAL A 832 13.80 30.95 5.96
C VAL A 832 14.09 32.42 6.20
N THR A 833 13.35 33.07 7.10
CA THR A 833 13.57 34.48 7.46
C THR A 833 14.98 34.69 8.02
N ARG A 834 15.45 33.80 8.90
CA ARG A 834 16.78 33.90 9.50
C ARG A 834 17.90 33.76 8.46
N ILE A 835 17.79 32.81 7.54
CA ILE A 835 18.80 32.62 6.47
C ILE A 835 18.83 33.85 5.56
N VAL A 836 17.67 34.31 5.09
CA VAL A 836 17.56 35.47 4.19
C VAL A 836 18.04 36.77 4.87
N MET A 837 17.76 36.95 6.16
CA MET A 837 18.18 38.14 6.91
C MET A 837 19.66 38.10 7.34
N ASN A 838 20.29 36.93 7.47
CA ASN A 838 21.69 36.83 7.92
C ASN A 838 22.70 36.57 6.81
N VAL A 839 22.25 36.19 5.60
CA VAL A 839 23.18 35.89 4.50
C VAL A 839 24.04 37.12 4.16
N GLN A 840 25.36 36.92 4.06
CA GLN A 840 26.34 37.95 3.71
C GLN A 840 26.88 37.67 2.31
N ILE A 841 26.45 38.44 1.31
CA ILE A 841 26.85 38.24 -0.09
C ILE A 841 27.52 39.49 -0.63
N GLN A 842 28.60 39.32 -1.38
CA GLN A 842 29.38 40.42 -1.96
C GLN A 842 29.16 40.57 -3.48
N SER A 843 28.61 39.56 -4.17
CA SER A 843 28.38 39.60 -5.63
C SER A 843 27.26 38.66 -6.09
N PRO A 844 26.68 38.88 -7.29
CA PRO A 844 25.66 38.00 -7.88
C PRO A 844 26.14 36.59 -8.20
N GLU A 845 27.37 36.45 -8.70
CA GLU A 845 27.98 35.16 -9.05
C GLU A 845 28.09 34.24 -7.81
N GLN A 846 28.46 34.80 -6.65
CA GLN A 846 28.51 34.05 -5.39
C GLN A 846 27.12 33.58 -4.90
N LEU A 847 26.05 34.30 -5.28
CA LEU A 847 24.70 33.94 -4.88
C LEU A 847 24.15 32.81 -5.74
N GLU A 848 24.44 32.84 -7.05
CA GLU A 848 24.13 31.75 -7.97
C GLU A 848 24.90 30.48 -7.59
N GLU A 849 26.20 30.58 -7.32
CA GLU A 849 26.98 29.44 -6.81
C GLU A 849 26.45 28.91 -5.46
N ALA A 850 25.97 29.78 -4.58
CA ALA A 850 25.37 29.35 -3.31
C ALA A 850 24.02 28.65 -3.51
N ALA A 851 23.19 29.13 -4.44
CA ALA A 851 21.93 28.48 -4.80
C ALA A 851 22.18 27.12 -5.45
N GLU A 852 23.13 27.02 -6.38
CA GLU A 852 23.54 25.76 -7.00
C GLU A 852 24.10 24.77 -5.96
N GLN A 853 24.94 25.23 -5.03
CA GLN A 853 25.45 24.38 -3.95
C GLN A 853 24.35 23.90 -2.98
N ILE A 854 23.34 24.73 -2.73
CA ILE A 854 22.17 24.35 -1.94
C ILE A 854 21.36 23.27 -2.66
N GLU A 855 21.15 23.43 -3.96
CA GLU A 855 20.46 22.46 -4.81
C GLU A 855 21.24 21.15 -4.93
N GLU A 856 22.56 21.19 -5.15
CA GLU A 856 23.43 20.01 -5.21
C GLU A 856 23.45 19.24 -3.87
N ARG A 857 23.50 19.95 -2.73
CA ARG A 857 23.42 19.33 -1.40
C ARG A 857 22.04 18.71 -1.11
N GLY A 858 20.98 19.30 -1.64
CA GLY A 858 19.63 18.73 -1.58
C GLY A 858 19.47 17.49 -2.47
N GLY A 859 20.09 17.50 -3.66
CA GLY A 859 20.03 16.42 -4.65
C GLY A 859 20.90 15.20 -4.34
N HIS A 860 21.99 15.35 -3.59
CA HIS A 860 22.87 14.26 -3.17
C HIS A 860 22.29 13.47 -1.98
N LEU A 861 21.20 12.74 -2.22
CA LEU A 861 20.73 11.69 -1.31
C LEU A 861 21.62 10.45 -1.48
N GLU A 862 22.56 10.22 -0.57
CA GLU A 862 23.38 9.00 -0.56
C GLU A 862 22.60 7.79 -0.01
N ASN A 863 22.82 6.61 -0.60
CA ASN A 863 22.28 5.33 -0.15
C ASN A 863 20.73 5.28 -0.03
N VAL A 864 20.03 5.76 -1.06
CA VAL A 864 18.56 5.69 -1.14
C VAL A 864 18.11 4.23 -1.26
N GLU A 865 17.28 3.79 -0.32
CA GLU A 865 16.63 2.48 -0.34
C GLU A 865 15.14 2.64 -0.67
N TYR A 866 14.69 1.91 -1.68
CA TYR A 866 13.27 1.79 -2.02
C TYR A 866 12.67 0.64 -1.23
N GLN A 867 11.77 0.96 -0.30
CA GLN A 867 11.10 -0.02 0.53
C GLN A 867 9.67 -0.19 0.07
N HIS A 868 9.40 -1.36 -0.50
CA HIS A 868 8.08 -1.91 -0.64
C HIS A 868 8.20 -3.43 -0.46
N ALA A 869 7.33 -4.04 0.33
CA ALA A 869 7.35 -5.49 0.52
C ALA A 869 6.82 -6.16 -0.76
N GLU A 870 7.65 -6.26 -1.80
CA GLU A 870 7.42 -7.24 -2.85
C GLU A 870 7.39 -8.62 -2.20
N PHE A 871 6.56 -9.52 -2.74
CA PHE A 871 6.34 -10.87 -2.21
C PHE A 871 7.59 -11.75 -2.40
N ALA A 872 8.72 -11.36 -1.78
CA ALA A 872 9.94 -12.11 -1.69
C ALA A 872 9.86 -12.99 -0.44
N GLU A 873 9.65 -14.27 -0.69
CA GLU A 873 9.76 -15.32 0.31
C GLU A 873 11.15 -15.34 0.97
N ALA A 874 11.20 -14.95 2.24
CA ALA A 874 12.06 -15.54 3.28
C ALA A 874 11.90 -14.78 4.61
N ALA A 875 10.76 -14.96 5.27
CA ALA A 875 10.68 -14.94 6.73
C ALA A 875 9.34 -15.56 7.15
N ALA A 876 9.39 -16.60 7.97
CA ALA A 876 8.34 -16.78 8.96
C ALA A 876 8.16 -15.42 9.66
N PRO A 877 6.93 -14.92 9.86
CA PRO A 877 6.77 -13.67 10.58
C PRO A 877 7.39 -13.89 11.96
N VAL A 878 8.54 -13.24 12.22
CA VAL A 878 8.90 -12.93 13.59
C VAL A 878 7.72 -12.13 14.08
N ALA A 879 6.96 -12.73 15.00
CA ALA A 879 5.64 -12.28 15.38
C ALA A 879 5.67 -10.80 15.77
N GLY A 880 5.30 -9.92 14.84
CA GLY A 880 4.75 -8.60 15.12
C GLY A 880 3.37 -8.79 15.76
N GLY A 881 3.37 -9.30 16.98
CA GLY A 881 2.16 -9.59 17.78
C GLY A 881 1.62 -8.38 18.55
N ALA A 882 2.24 -7.21 18.43
CA ALA A 882 2.00 -6.10 19.36
C ALA A 882 0.67 -5.34 19.14
N ALA A 883 0.03 -5.40 17.96
CA ALA A 883 -1.30 -4.80 17.77
C ALA A 883 -2.47 -5.76 18.08
N GLY A 884 -2.20 -7.07 18.21
CA GLY A 884 -3.25 -8.10 18.34
C GLY A 884 -3.51 -8.58 19.76
N ALA A 885 -2.52 -8.51 20.66
CA ALA A 885 -2.67 -9.06 22.01
C ALA A 885 -3.49 -8.16 22.94
N ALA A 886 -3.40 -6.83 22.79
CA ALA A 886 -4.21 -5.89 23.57
C ALA A 886 -5.72 -5.97 23.23
N ALA A 887 -6.05 -6.20 21.96
CA ALA A 887 -7.45 -6.33 21.51
C ALA A 887 -8.11 -7.64 21.98
N ALA A 888 -7.34 -8.72 22.17
CA ALA A 888 -7.84 -9.99 22.68
C ALA A 888 -8.15 -9.94 24.19
N ALA A 889 -7.39 -9.16 24.97
CA ALA A 889 -7.69 -8.94 26.39
C ALA A 889 -8.89 -8.00 26.60
N THR A 890 -9.15 -7.07 25.67
CA THR A 890 -10.32 -6.17 25.76
C THR A 890 -11.60 -6.77 25.19
N ALA A 891 -11.55 -7.72 24.24
CA ALA A 891 -12.77 -8.34 23.69
C ALA A 891 -13.48 -9.28 24.69
N ASP A 892 -12.74 -9.96 25.57
CA ASP A 892 -13.31 -10.76 26.66
C ASP A 892 -13.76 -9.91 27.87
N MET A 893 -13.31 -8.64 27.98
CA MET A 893 -13.73 -7.70 29.02
C MET A 893 -14.91 -6.81 28.59
N VAL A 894 -15.03 -6.44 27.31
CA VAL A 894 -16.11 -5.57 26.80
C VAL A 894 -17.41 -6.34 26.50
N GLY A 895 -17.34 -7.67 26.33
CA GLY A 895 -18.53 -8.54 26.31
C GLY A 895 -19.25 -8.68 27.66
N SER A 896 -18.63 -8.22 28.76
CA SER A 896 -19.15 -8.34 30.13
C SER A 896 -19.53 -7.00 30.78
N ALA A 897 -19.41 -5.86 30.08
CA ALA A 897 -19.62 -4.51 30.64
C ALA A 897 -20.73 -3.68 29.94
N MET A 898 -21.68 -4.32 29.24
CA MET A 898 -22.91 -3.67 28.74
C MET A 898 -24.19 -4.39 29.20
N ALA A 899 -24.28 -4.67 30.49
CA ALA A 899 -25.54 -4.87 31.18
C ALA A 899 -25.40 -4.50 32.67
N HIS A 900 -25.66 -3.24 33.02
CA HIS A 900 -26.39 -2.80 34.24
C HIS A 900 -26.00 -1.38 34.67
N SER A 901 -26.87 -0.41 34.37
CA SER A 901 -27.11 0.74 35.25
C SER A 901 -28.63 1.01 35.28
N GLY A 902 -29.28 0.43 36.28
CA GLY A 902 -30.68 0.64 36.63
C GLY A 902 -30.95 -0.03 37.99
N PRO A 903 -31.59 0.65 38.98
CA PRO A 903 -31.55 0.23 40.37
C PRO A 903 -32.57 -0.88 40.66
N GLY A 904 -32.13 -2.04 41.13
CA GLY A 904 -32.99 -3.11 41.66
C GLY A 904 -32.33 -4.49 41.59
N GLY A 905 -32.33 -5.20 42.72
CA GLY A 905 -31.51 -6.40 42.98
C GLY A 905 -31.60 -7.56 41.98
N GLU A 906 -30.51 -8.34 41.94
CA GLU A 906 -30.29 -9.51 41.10
C GLU A 906 -31.45 -10.53 41.16
N MET A 907 -32.06 -10.85 40.01
CA MET A 907 -33.00 -11.98 39.90
C MET A 907 -32.31 -13.23 39.30
N PRO A 908 -32.56 -14.43 39.84
CA PRO A 908 -31.94 -15.68 39.37
C PRO A 908 -32.36 -16.05 37.93
N LYS A 909 -31.44 -16.67 37.16
CA LYS A 909 -31.69 -17.16 35.79
C LYS A 909 -32.80 -18.22 35.77
N VAL A 910 -34.00 -17.84 35.33
CA VAL A 910 -35.16 -18.74 35.12
C VAL A 910 -35.43 -18.98 33.64
N GLY A 911 -35.87 -20.20 33.29
CA GLY A 911 -36.23 -20.57 31.92
C GLY A 911 -37.53 -19.90 31.44
N ARG A 912 -37.66 -19.70 30.13
CA ARG A 912 -38.76 -18.93 29.49
C ARG A 912 -40.19 -19.39 29.86
N ASN A 913 -40.36 -20.66 30.24
CA ASN A 913 -41.65 -21.26 30.61
C ASN A 913 -41.84 -21.46 32.12
N ASP A 914 -40.85 -21.11 32.94
CA ASP A 914 -40.87 -21.27 34.40
C ASP A 914 -41.69 -20.17 35.09
N PRO A 915 -42.14 -20.37 36.34
CA PRO A 915 -42.81 -19.34 37.12
C PRO A 915 -41.93 -18.11 37.27
N CYS A 916 -42.51 -16.93 37.05
CA CYS A 916 -41.77 -15.68 37.09
C CYS A 916 -41.33 -15.38 38.54
N PRO A 917 -40.03 -15.09 38.79
CA PRO A 917 -39.47 -14.92 40.14
C PRO A 917 -40.00 -13.69 40.90
N CYS A 918 -40.80 -12.83 40.25
CA CYS A 918 -41.52 -11.73 40.91
C CYS A 918 -42.72 -12.18 41.77
N GLY A 919 -42.98 -13.49 41.89
CA GLY A 919 -44.09 -14.02 42.70
C GLY A 919 -45.48 -13.89 42.06
N SER A 920 -45.58 -13.47 40.79
CA SER A 920 -46.87 -13.23 40.12
C SER A 920 -47.67 -14.49 39.76
N GLY A 921 -47.11 -15.69 39.97
CA GLY A 921 -47.71 -16.97 39.58
C GLY A 921 -47.81 -17.23 38.07
N LYS A 922 -47.37 -16.28 37.22
CA LYS A 922 -47.40 -16.37 35.75
C LYS A 922 -46.06 -16.88 35.20
N LYS A 923 -46.06 -17.51 34.02
CA LYS A 923 -44.82 -17.92 33.32
C LYS A 923 -43.99 -16.71 32.91
N TYR A 924 -42.66 -16.79 32.97
CA TYR A 924 -41.75 -15.66 32.71
C TYR A 924 -42.04 -14.95 31.38
N LYS A 925 -42.23 -15.69 30.27
CA LYS A 925 -42.57 -15.11 28.95
C LYS A 925 -43.89 -14.32 28.87
N GLN A 926 -44.77 -14.46 29.86
CA GLN A 926 -46.05 -13.72 29.93
C GLN A 926 -46.05 -12.64 31.02
N CYS A 927 -44.92 -12.46 31.71
CA CYS A 927 -44.69 -11.42 32.71
C CYS A 927 -43.47 -10.60 32.29
N HIS A 928 -42.34 -10.71 33.01
CA HIS A 928 -41.13 -9.93 32.74
C HIS A 928 -40.43 -10.27 31.41
N GLY A 929 -40.72 -11.42 30.81
CA GLY A 929 -40.21 -11.81 29.49
C GLY A 929 -41.16 -11.52 28.33
N LYS A 930 -42.19 -10.69 28.54
CA LYS A 930 -43.15 -10.32 27.50
C LYS A 930 -42.58 -9.16 26.67
N LEU A 931 -42.18 -9.46 25.43
CA LEU A 931 -41.78 -8.44 24.47
C LEU A 931 -43.03 -7.70 23.99
N SER A 932 -43.06 -6.38 24.19
CA SER A 932 -44.06 -5.46 23.66
C SER A 932 -43.73 -5.07 22.23
#